data_AF-A0A2I2F3U1-F1
#
_entry.id   AF-A0A2I2F3U1-F1
#
_cell.length_a   1.000
_cell.length_b   1.000
_cell.length_c   1.000
_cell.angle_alpha   90.00
_cell.angle_beta   90.00
_cell.angle_gamma   90.00
#
_symmetry.space_group_name_H-M   'P 1'
#
loop_
_entity.id
_entity.type
_entity.pdbx_description
1 polymer ?
#
loop_
_entity_poly.entity_id
_entity_poly.type
_entity_poly.pdbx_seq_one_letter_code
_entity_poly.pdbx_strand_id
1 'polypeptide(L)'
;MSVPFIVQVDPSQPPLDPASANGLTLNQIAYFGRVLVKVDTREQAEEFIRRHVRSLDVYADATAIRQTADLVDILNAGAAKIFITLGQLQALTQEQSVPADRLIVKYAGQDELEAFQRWVSEDASRKEAGLSTNDPQVEFTALAEKLGVSLETQSLYRTYTSPVTEEGLRETITQGGVSIIPADALTLDQRNPAGKIVASALVSFRAVRTSDNGLYATTVVDARGVCLGLVWSSDESISEALRTGTGVYQSRKRGLWYKGQSSGDVQELISVGFDCDSDCLVFVVNQVGRGFCHLGRASCFGPYNGLSRLQKTLQARKADAPAGSYTARLFNEPKLTQAKIMEEADELCRATTPEEVAFEAADLFYFALTRCVAAGVSLEDVERNLDLKNLKVKRRKGDAKGPWAEKLGVNQPAATPAPAPAKEEQPPADGRIEMTRVVTASTPATVVADHLKRPSQKSNDAIVGLVRPIVQDVRDGGDAAVLKYTHKFEKATSLTSPVLRAPFPESLMQLSPETQAALDVSIDNIAKFHSAQQGGNEALSMETMPGVVCSRFSRPIERVGLYIPGGTAVLPSTAMMLGVPAMVAGCQKIVLASPPRADGSVSPEIVYVAHKVGAESIVLAGGAQAVAAMAYGTESVSKVDKILGPGNQFVTAAKMLVANDTSAGVSIDMPAGPSEVLVIADRQANPAFVASDLLSQAEHGVDSQVILIAIDLDEAQLQAIEDEVDQQAHALPRMDIVKGSLAHSVTFVVRDLAEAMALSNQYAPEHLILQIENAEGAVEQVQNAGSVFIGAWTPESVGDYSAGVNHSLPTYGYAKQYSGVNLGSFLKHITSSNLTAEGLKGLAKTVEQLAGVEGLEAHKRAVSIRVAHMQ
;
A
#
# COMPACT_ATOMS: atom_id res chain seq x y z
N MET A 1 -4.62 -10.95 -33.19
CA MET A 1 -4.25 -9.58 -33.54
C MET A 1 -5.44 -8.65 -33.42
N SER A 2 -5.20 -7.48 -32.88
CA SER A 2 -6.14 -6.36 -32.83
C SER A 2 -6.41 -5.77 -34.22
N VAL A 3 -7.53 -5.06 -34.35
CA VAL A 3 -7.86 -4.28 -35.57
C VAL A 3 -6.75 -3.27 -35.92
N PRO A 4 -6.55 -2.88 -37.19
CA PRO A 4 -5.41 -2.07 -37.64
C PRO A 4 -5.49 -0.57 -37.26
N PHE A 5 -6.21 -0.25 -36.20
CA PHE A 5 -6.33 1.10 -35.68
C PHE A 5 -6.46 1.09 -34.15
N ILE A 6 -6.23 2.24 -33.54
CA ILE A 6 -6.44 2.50 -32.12
C ILE A 6 -7.28 3.77 -31.99
N VAL A 7 -8.32 3.71 -31.16
CA VAL A 7 -9.14 4.88 -30.89
C VAL A 7 -8.49 5.71 -29.79
N GLN A 8 -8.28 7.01 -30.06
CA GLN A 8 -7.74 7.96 -29.11
C GLN A 8 -8.86 8.68 -28.36
N VAL A 9 -8.73 8.76 -27.04
CA VAL A 9 -9.64 9.48 -26.14
C VAL A 9 -8.87 10.50 -25.30
N ASP A 10 -9.52 11.63 -25.05
CA ASP A 10 -9.04 12.63 -24.09
C ASP A 10 -9.86 12.50 -22.79
N PRO A 11 -9.25 12.08 -21.68
CA PRO A 11 -9.94 11.87 -20.41
C PRO A 11 -10.37 13.18 -19.73
N SER A 12 -9.89 14.34 -20.19
CA SER A 12 -10.35 15.66 -19.73
C SER A 12 -11.69 16.08 -20.35
N GLN A 13 -12.09 15.45 -21.45
CA GLN A 13 -13.40 15.62 -22.03
C GLN A 13 -14.43 14.79 -21.26
N PRO A 14 -15.66 15.30 -21.03
CA PRO A 14 -16.67 14.58 -20.27
C PRO A 14 -16.87 13.18 -20.88
N PRO A 15 -17.15 12.15 -20.04
CA PRO A 15 -17.39 10.81 -20.55
C PRO A 15 -18.44 10.90 -21.64
N LEU A 16 -18.12 10.42 -22.84
CA LEU A 16 -19.03 10.38 -23.97
C LEU A 16 -20.31 9.70 -23.49
N ASP A 17 -21.32 10.51 -23.17
CA ASP A 17 -22.63 10.05 -22.72
C ASP A 17 -23.13 9.03 -23.75
N PRO A 18 -23.66 7.87 -23.36
CA PRO A 18 -24.29 6.95 -24.30
C PRO A 18 -25.37 7.60 -25.18
N ALA A 19 -25.90 8.76 -24.81
CA ALA A 19 -26.80 9.59 -25.61
C ALA A 19 -26.11 10.70 -26.45
N SER A 20 -24.79 10.90 -26.33
CA SER A 20 -24.05 11.95 -27.04
C SER A 20 -23.73 11.54 -28.49
N ALA A 21 -24.08 12.39 -29.45
CA ALA A 21 -23.79 12.19 -30.88
C ALA A 21 -22.30 12.41 -31.26
N ASN A 22 -21.42 12.65 -30.30
CA ASN A 22 -20.07 13.18 -30.52
C ASN A 22 -18.95 12.12 -30.54
N GLY A 23 -19.21 10.90 -31.03
CA GLY A 23 -18.16 9.89 -31.29
C GLY A 23 -18.47 8.51 -30.70
N LEU A 24 -17.45 7.65 -30.63
CA LEU A 24 -17.56 6.33 -30.02
C LEU A 24 -17.39 6.39 -28.49
N THR A 25 -18.33 5.79 -27.75
CA THR A 25 -18.20 5.61 -26.30
C THR A 25 -17.10 4.60 -25.94
N LEU A 26 -16.60 4.61 -24.70
CA LEU A 26 -15.59 3.64 -24.24
C LEU A 26 -16.05 2.18 -24.36
N ASN A 27 -17.35 1.90 -24.15
CA ASN A 27 -17.90 0.55 -24.33
C ASN A 27 -17.86 0.12 -25.80
N GLN A 28 -18.10 1.05 -26.74
CA GLN A 28 -17.98 0.77 -28.18
C GLN A 28 -16.52 0.64 -28.60
N ILE A 29 -15.60 1.40 -27.98
CA ILE A 29 -14.16 1.29 -28.21
C ILE A 29 -13.64 -0.09 -27.75
N ALA A 30 -14.21 -0.66 -26.69
CA ALA A 30 -13.85 -2.00 -26.21
C ALA A 30 -14.03 -3.10 -27.27
N TYR A 31 -14.93 -2.94 -28.23
CA TYR A 31 -15.07 -3.88 -29.35
C TYR A 31 -13.81 -3.96 -30.21
N PHE A 32 -12.91 -2.98 -30.16
CA PHE A 32 -11.64 -2.96 -30.89
C PHE A 32 -10.45 -3.38 -30.02
N GLY A 33 -10.68 -3.68 -28.73
CA GLY A 33 -9.72 -4.21 -27.78
C GLY A 33 -8.68 -3.22 -27.25
N ARG A 34 -8.38 -2.12 -27.96
CA ARG A 34 -7.32 -1.16 -27.61
C ARG A 34 -7.82 0.27 -27.57
N VAL A 35 -7.27 1.05 -26.64
CA VAL A 35 -7.53 2.49 -26.53
C VAL A 35 -6.23 3.26 -26.30
N LEU A 36 -6.08 4.43 -26.92
CA LEU A 36 -5.04 5.39 -26.57
C LEU A 36 -5.64 6.49 -25.71
N VAL A 37 -5.17 6.66 -24.48
CA VAL A 37 -5.57 7.77 -23.61
C VAL A 37 -4.47 8.83 -23.60
N LYS A 38 -4.83 10.09 -23.86
CA LYS A 38 -3.90 11.22 -23.69
C LYS A 38 -3.84 11.64 -22.24
N VAL A 39 -2.64 11.65 -21.65
CA VAL A 39 -2.48 11.91 -20.21
C VAL A 39 -1.46 13.01 -19.96
N ASP A 40 -1.80 13.91 -19.04
CA ASP A 40 -0.91 15.00 -18.62
C ASP A 40 -0.20 14.70 -17.30
N THR A 41 -0.75 13.76 -16.52
CA THR A 41 -0.23 13.37 -15.19
C THR A 41 -0.24 11.85 -15.01
N ARG A 42 0.62 11.35 -14.12
CA ARG A 42 0.69 9.94 -13.74
C ARG A 42 -0.63 9.46 -13.14
N GLU A 43 -1.23 10.23 -12.25
CA GLU A 43 -2.45 9.88 -11.53
C GLU A 43 -3.64 9.71 -12.48
N GLN A 44 -3.73 10.57 -13.50
CA GLN A 44 -4.74 10.47 -14.56
C GLN A 44 -4.58 9.17 -15.35
N ALA A 45 -3.34 8.80 -15.68
CA ALA A 45 -3.05 7.55 -16.36
C ALA A 45 -3.39 6.34 -15.49
N GLU A 46 -2.91 6.30 -14.24
CA GLU A 46 -3.16 5.19 -13.31
C GLU A 46 -4.66 4.98 -13.05
N GLU A 47 -5.41 6.06 -12.86
CA GLU A 47 -6.85 5.96 -12.61
C GLU A 47 -7.62 5.46 -13.84
N PHE A 48 -7.26 5.94 -15.04
CA PHE A 48 -7.86 5.45 -16.29
C PHE A 48 -7.54 3.96 -16.50
N ILE A 49 -6.28 3.56 -16.34
CA ILE A 49 -5.85 2.17 -16.44
C ILE A 49 -6.60 1.32 -15.42
N ARG A 50 -6.63 1.70 -14.15
CA ARG A 50 -7.30 0.92 -13.09
C ARG A 50 -8.78 0.67 -13.40
N ARG A 51 -9.48 1.64 -13.99
CA ARG A 51 -10.89 1.52 -14.36
C ARG A 51 -11.12 0.65 -15.59
N HIS A 52 -10.21 0.68 -16.57
CA HIS A 52 -10.48 0.15 -17.92
C HIS A 52 -9.60 -1.03 -18.35
N VAL A 53 -8.54 -1.36 -17.62
CA VAL A 53 -7.63 -2.48 -17.94
C VAL A 53 -8.31 -3.85 -17.92
N ARG A 54 -9.55 -3.94 -17.41
CA ARG A 54 -10.36 -5.17 -17.47
C ARG A 54 -10.96 -5.45 -18.85
N SER A 55 -11.20 -4.42 -19.63
CA SER A 55 -11.91 -4.50 -20.92
C SER A 55 -11.08 -4.02 -22.11
N LEU A 56 -9.96 -3.35 -21.86
CA LEU A 56 -9.17 -2.66 -22.87
C LEU A 56 -7.67 -2.83 -22.58
N ASP A 57 -6.89 -3.06 -23.63
CA ASP A 57 -5.47 -2.79 -23.64
C ASP A 57 -5.28 -1.28 -23.71
N VAL A 58 -4.89 -0.68 -22.59
CA VAL A 58 -4.76 0.77 -22.46
C VAL A 58 -3.35 1.20 -22.88
N TYR A 59 -3.27 1.95 -23.98
CA TYR A 59 -2.06 2.65 -24.39
C TYR A 59 -2.13 4.05 -23.80
N ALA A 60 -1.04 4.54 -23.20
CA ALA A 60 -1.01 5.89 -22.63
C ALA A 60 -0.08 6.79 -23.44
N ASP A 61 -0.58 7.93 -23.90
CA ASP A 61 0.26 8.98 -24.47
C ASP A 61 0.88 9.79 -23.34
N ALA A 62 2.08 9.38 -22.94
CA ALA A 62 2.84 9.92 -21.82
C ALA A 62 3.88 10.97 -22.26
N THR A 63 3.74 11.51 -23.47
CA THR A 63 4.68 12.53 -24.00
C THR A 63 4.71 13.82 -23.17
N ALA A 64 3.67 14.10 -22.38
CA ALA A 64 3.60 15.22 -21.44
C ALA A 64 4.26 14.94 -20.07
N ILE A 65 4.53 13.67 -19.74
CA ILE A 65 5.08 13.25 -18.44
C ILE A 65 6.58 13.50 -18.39
N ARG A 66 7.05 14.30 -17.43
CA ARG A 66 8.47 14.73 -17.42
C ARG A 66 9.41 13.77 -16.68
N GLN A 67 8.91 13.07 -15.65
CA GLN A 67 9.75 12.21 -14.83
C GLN A 67 9.81 10.79 -15.40
N THR A 68 11.02 10.25 -15.58
CA THR A 68 11.24 8.88 -16.07
C THR A 68 10.60 7.82 -15.16
N ALA A 69 10.63 8.03 -13.84
CA ALA A 69 10.03 7.13 -12.87
C ALA A 69 8.52 6.98 -13.07
N ASP A 70 7.82 8.08 -13.40
CA ASP A 70 6.38 8.06 -13.64
C ASP A 70 6.02 7.27 -14.90
N LEU A 71 6.84 7.32 -15.95
CA LEU A 71 6.65 6.49 -17.15
C LEU A 71 6.67 5.00 -16.80
N VAL A 72 7.58 4.58 -15.92
CA VAL A 72 7.69 3.19 -15.45
C VAL A 72 6.54 2.83 -14.52
N ASP A 73 6.06 3.76 -13.70
CA ASP A 73 4.91 3.53 -12.83
C ASP A 73 3.60 3.41 -13.63
N ILE A 74 3.42 4.18 -14.70
CA ILE A 74 2.31 4.02 -15.67
C ILE A 74 2.32 2.62 -16.30
N LEU A 75 3.50 2.12 -16.68
CA LEU A 75 3.67 0.74 -17.18
C LEU A 75 3.33 -0.30 -16.10
N ASN A 76 3.82 -0.11 -14.86
CA ASN A 76 3.55 -1.00 -13.73
C ASN A 76 2.07 -0.99 -13.28
N ALA A 77 1.34 0.09 -13.56
CA ALA A 77 -0.10 0.20 -13.32
C ALA A 77 -0.92 -0.66 -14.29
N GLY A 78 -0.32 -1.13 -15.38
CA GLY A 78 -0.94 -2.02 -16.36
C GLY A 78 -1.19 -1.40 -17.73
N ALA A 79 -0.58 -0.25 -18.05
CA ALA A 79 -0.57 0.23 -19.44
C ALA A 79 0.01 -0.87 -20.35
N ALA A 80 -0.57 -1.06 -21.54
CA ALA A 80 -0.18 -2.07 -22.54
C ALA A 80 0.85 -1.55 -23.56
N LYS A 81 0.96 -0.24 -23.80
CA LYS A 81 2.13 0.46 -24.38
C LYS A 81 2.12 1.93 -23.91
N ILE A 82 3.25 2.63 -23.97
CA ILE A 82 3.30 4.08 -23.73
C ILE A 82 3.88 4.81 -24.95
N PHE A 83 3.29 5.95 -25.32
CA PHE A 83 3.89 6.86 -26.28
C PHE A 83 4.80 7.84 -25.54
N ILE A 84 6.01 8.00 -26.07
CA ILE A 84 7.08 8.80 -25.48
C ILE A 84 7.82 9.59 -26.57
N THR A 85 8.56 10.62 -26.16
CA THR A 85 9.48 11.36 -27.01
C THR A 85 10.83 10.65 -27.11
N LEU A 86 11.65 11.04 -28.08
CA LEU A 86 13.01 10.52 -28.19
C LEU A 86 13.88 10.83 -26.95
N GLY A 87 13.70 12.00 -26.33
CA GLY A 87 14.42 12.34 -25.10
C GLY A 87 14.04 11.43 -23.92
N GLN A 88 12.74 11.10 -23.78
CA GLN A 88 12.26 10.15 -22.79
C GLN A 88 12.78 8.72 -23.05
N LEU A 89 12.90 8.32 -24.32
CA LEU A 89 13.47 7.02 -24.70
C LEU A 89 14.93 6.88 -24.22
N GLN A 90 15.73 7.93 -24.41
CA GLN A 90 17.12 7.97 -23.95
C GLN A 90 17.23 7.88 -22.43
N ALA A 91 16.40 8.65 -21.71
CA ALA A 91 16.34 8.62 -20.24
C ALA A 91 15.95 7.23 -19.72
N LEU A 92 14.89 6.62 -20.29
CA LEU A 92 14.48 5.26 -19.92
C LEU A 92 15.61 4.25 -20.16
N THR A 93 16.28 4.31 -21.31
CA THR A 93 17.38 3.39 -21.64
C THR A 93 18.54 3.47 -20.64
N GLN A 94 18.82 4.65 -20.10
CA GLN A 94 19.91 4.87 -19.14
C GLN A 94 19.51 4.53 -17.70
N GLU A 95 18.29 4.88 -17.30
CA GLU A 95 17.88 4.84 -15.90
C GLU A 95 17.19 3.53 -15.50
N GLN A 96 16.39 2.90 -16.38
CA GLN A 96 15.57 1.73 -16.05
C GLN A 96 15.31 0.81 -17.26
N SER A 97 15.57 -0.49 -17.13
CA SER A 97 15.27 -1.44 -18.21
C SER A 97 13.76 -1.62 -18.43
N VAL A 98 13.23 -1.05 -19.52
CA VAL A 98 11.87 -1.25 -20.00
C VAL A 98 11.91 -2.08 -21.29
N PRO A 99 11.07 -3.13 -21.45
CA PRO A 99 11.01 -3.88 -22.70
C PRO A 99 10.63 -2.99 -23.88
N ALA A 100 11.36 -3.11 -24.99
CA ALA A 100 11.24 -2.21 -26.14
C ALA A 100 9.85 -2.27 -26.79
N ASP A 101 9.23 -3.45 -26.84
CA ASP A 101 7.88 -3.68 -27.37
C ASP A 101 6.77 -2.88 -26.64
N ARG A 102 7.07 -2.39 -25.44
CA ARG A 102 6.19 -1.56 -24.61
C ARG A 102 6.28 -0.06 -24.91
N LEU A 103 7.26 0.37 -25.72
CA LEU A 103 7.54 1.77 -26.02
C LEU A 103 7.12 2.10 -27.45
N ILE A 104 6.50 3.26 -27.63
CA ILE A 104 6.21 3.85 -28.94
C ILE A 104 6.78 5.25 -28.99
N VAL A 105 7.74 5.51 -29.86
CA VAL A 105 8.42 6.80 -29.94
C VAL A 105 7.68 7.69 -30.94
N LYS A 106 7.26 8.89 -30.52
CA LYS A 106 6.78 9.92 -31.43
C LYS A 106 7.96 10.70 -31.99
N TYR A 107 7.98 10.88 -33.31
CA TYR A 107 8.99 11.69 -34.00
C TYR A 107 8.33 12.70 -34.94
N ALA A 108 9.00 13.81 -35.19
CA ALA A 108 8.52 14.90 -36.04
C ALA A 108 9.45 15.23 -37.23
N GLY A 109 10.68 14.70 -37.26
CA GLY A 109 11.65 15.03 -38.30
C GLY A 109 12.71 13.96 -38.55
N GLN A 110 13.51 14.17 -39.61
CA GLN A 110 14.52 13.20 -40.06
C GLN A 110 15.61 12.96 -39.02
N ASP A 111 16.04 13.99 -38.29
CA ASP A 111 17.08 13.87 -37.26
C ASP A 111 16.68 12.92 -36.12
N GLU A 112 15.43 13.00 -35.68
CA GLU A 112 14.88 12.11 -34.64
C GLU A 112 14.72 10.68 -35.15
N LEU A 113 14.35 10.51 -36.42
CA LEU A 113 14.28 9.21 -37.07
C LEU A 113 15.67 8.54 -37.17
N GLU A 114 16.71 9.30 -37.53
CA GLU A 114 18.09 8.81 -37.58
C GLU A 114 18.62 8.46 -36.18
N ALA A 115 18.25 9.23 -35.16
CA ALA A 115 18.60 8.93 -33.78
C ALA A 115 17.90 7.66 -33.26
N PHE A 116 16.62 7.47 -33.58
CA PHE A 116 15.90 6.22 -33.29
C PHE A 116 16.55 5.02 -34.00
N GLN A 117 16.94 5.19 -35.27
CA GLN A 117 17.66 4.16 -36.05
C GLN A 117 18.97 3.73 -35.39
N ARG A 118 19.74 4.69 -34.89
CA ARG A 118 20.97 4.42 -34.14
C ARG A 118 20.68 3.66 -32.85
N TRP A 119 19.64 4.08 -32.12
CA TRP A 119 19.24 3.41 -30.89
C TRP A 119 18.80 1.96 -31.12
N VAL A 120 18.07 1.67 -32.21
CA VAL A 120 17.67 0.30 -32.57
C VAL A 120 18.86 -0.55 -33.04
N SER A 121 19.84 0.04 -33.76
CA SER A 121 20.98 -0.73 -34.28
C SER A 121 21.97 -1.18 -33.20
N GLU A 122 21.95 -0.53 -32.03
CA GLU A 122 22.78 -0.88 -30.88
C GLU A 122 22.36 -2.21 -30.21
N ASP A 123 21.08 -2.62 -30.31
CA ASP A 123 20.57 -3.85 -29.69
C ASP A 123 19.38 -4.41 -30.48
N ALA A 124 19.51 -5.65 -30.95
CA ALA A 124 18.51 -6.32 -31.77
C ALA A 124 17.13 -6.46 -31.07
N SER A 125 17.09 -6.53 -29.73
CA SER A 125 15.84 -6.58 -28.96
C SER A 125 15.02 -5.28 -29.06
N ARG A 126 15.65 -4.17 -29.44
CA ARG A 126 15.01 -2.85 -29.59
C ARG A 126 14.17 -2.71 -30.86
N LYS A 127 14.29 -3.66 -31.80
CA LYS A 127 13.49 -3.68 -33.05
C LYS A 127 11.99 -3.81 -32.81
N GLU A 128 11.58 -4.25 -31.63
CA GLU A 128 10.17 -4.39 -31.26
C GLU A 128 9.53 -3.06 -30.82
N ALA A 129 10.33 -2.01 -30.61
CA ALA A 129 9.82 -0.69 -30.30
C ALA A 129 8.98 -0.10 -31.43
N GLY A 130 7.87 0.52 -31.05
CA GLY A 130 7.00 1.20 -31.99
C GLY A 130 7.51 2.59 -32.36
N LEU A 131 7.12 3.07 -33.54
CA LEU A 131 7.41 4.42 -34.01
C LEU A 131 6.12 5.08 -34.51
N SER A 132 5.89 6.34 -34.13
CA SER A 132 4.70 7.08 -34.48
C SER A 132 5.01 8.42 -35.14
N THR A 133 4.30 8.73 -36.22
CA THR A 133 4.37 10.00 -36.94
C THR A 133 2.98 10.57 -37.21
N ASN A 134 2.87 11.87 -37.44
CA ASN A 134 1.69 12.53 -37.98
C ASN A 134 1.89 13.01 -39.43
N ASP A 135 3.06 12.81 -40.04
CA ASP A 135 3.38 13.29 -41.38
C ASP A 135 2.80 12.35 -42.45
N PRO A 136 1.74 12.74 -43.20
CA PRO A 136 1.10 11.89 -44.19
C PRO A 136 2.01 11.50 -45.36
N GLN A 137 3.15 12.18 -45.57
CA GLN A 137 4.07 11.88 -46.68
C GLN A 137 4.99 10.69 -46.42
N VAL A 138 5.04 10.18 -45.18
CA VAL A 138 5.92 9.06 -44.81
C VAL A 138 5.33 7.75 -45.30
N GLU A 139 5.97 7.08 -46.26
CA GLU A 139 5.60 5.72 -46.69
C GLU A 139 6.08 4.67 -45.66
N PHE A 140 5.17 3.91 -45.07
CA PHE A 140 5.49 2.91 -44.03
C PHE A 140 6.20 1.68 -44.57
N THR A 141 5.99 1.32 -45.84
CA THR A 141 6.75 0.25 -46.51
C THR A 141 8.23 0.61 -46.58
N ALA A 142 8.55 1.80 -47.09
CA ALA A 142 9.92 2.32 -47.15
C ALA A 142 10.52 2.52 -45.74
N LEU A 143 9.72 3.00 -44.78
CA LEU A 143 10.17 3.18 -43.40
C LEU A 143 10.50 1.84 -42.72
N ALA A 144 9.66 0.82 -42.92
CA ALA A 144 9.88 -0.52 -42.39
C ALA A 144 11.15 -1.17 -42.97
N GLU A 145 11.37 -1.04 -44.29
CA GLU A 145 12.62 -1.46 -44.94
C GLU A 145 13.83 -0.74 -44.34
N LYS A 146 13.75 0.58 -44.16
CA LYS A 146 14.83 1.39 -43.58
C LYS A 146 15.16 0.99 -42.13
N LEU A 147 14.15 0.58 -41.36
CA LEU A 147 14.30 0.15 -39.95
C LEU A 147 14.60 -1.35 -39.80
N GLY A 148 14.43 -2.15 -40.85
CA GLY A 148 14.56 -3.60 -40.79
C GLY A 148 13.53 -4.26 -39.86
N VAL A 149 12.32 -3.71 -39.82
CA VAL A 149 11.18 -4.22 -39.01
C VAL A 149 10.11 -4.85 -39.90
N SER A 150 9.46 -5.90 -39.44
CA SER A 150 8.36 -6.53 -40.18
C SER A 150 7.07 -5.74 -39.99
N LEU A 151 6.39 -5.42 -41.08
CA LEU A 151 5.06 -4.78 -41.05
C LEU A 151 3.99 -5.66 -40.39
N GLU A 152 4.21 -6.97 -40.29
CA GLU A 152 3.32 -7.89 -39.57
C GLU A 152 3.31 -7.63 -38.05
N THR A 153 4.37 -6.99 -37.52
CA THR A 153 4.48 -6.68 -36.08
C THR A 153 3.64 -5.48 -35.64
N GLN A 154 3.03 -4.75 -36.58
CA GLN A 154 2.21 -3.56 -36.29
C GLN A 154 2.90 -2.54 -35.35
N SER A 155 4.19 -2.27 -35.62
CA SER A 155 5.03 -1.37 -34.84
C SER A 155 5.06 0.08 -35.38
N LEU A 156 4.46 0.36 -36.55
CA LEU A 156 4.40 1.69 -37.13
C LEU A 156 3.01 2.30 -36.96
N TYR A 157 2.95 3.51 -36.41
CA TYR A 157 1.71 4.18 -36.02
C TYR A 157 1.57 5.54 -36.70
N ARG A 158 0.39 5.85 -37.25
CA ARG A 158 0.10 7.18 -37.78
C ARG A 158 -0.96 7.87 -36.94
N THR A 159 -0.63 9.04 -36.38
CA THR A 159 -1.58 9.86 -35.63
C THR A 159 -2.31 10.81 -36.56
N TYR A 160 -3.64 10.67 -36.65
CA TYR A 160 -4.48 11.57 -37.42
C TYR A 160 -5.09 12.65 -36.55
N THR A 161 -4.89 13.91 -36.94
CA THR A 161 -5.57 15.06 -36.36
C THR A 161 -6.59 15.59 -37.37
N SER A 162 -7.71 16.13 -36.89
CA SER A 162 -8.84 16.56 -37.72
C SER A 162 -8.44 17.55 -38.84
N PRO A 163 -9.00 17.42 -40.07
CA PRO A 163 -9.97 16.42 -40.51
C PRO A 163 -9.30 15.08 -40.91
N VAL A 164 -9.91 13.97 -40.49
CA VAL A 164 -9.47 12.60 -40.83
C VAL A 164 -10.18 12.14 -42.11
N THR A 165 -9.44 11.64 -43.10
CA THR A 165 -10.00 11.15 -44.37
C THR A 165 -9.96 9.63 -44.47
N GLU A 166 -10.98 9.03 -45.09
CA GLU A 166 -11.05 7.58 -45.28
C GLU A 166 -9.92 7.06 -46.19
N GLU A 167 -9.52 7.86 -47.17
CA GLU A 167 -8.44 7.53 -48.11
C GLU A 167 -7.09 7.38 -47.40
N GLY A 168 -6.70 8.34 -46.55
CA GLY A 168 -5.46 8.26 -45.79
C GLY A 168 -5.46 7.08 -44.81
N LEU A 169 -6.58 6.86 -44.12
CA LEU A 169 -6.73 5.70 -43.23
C LEU A 169 -6.55 4.38 -43.98
N ARG A 170 -7.16 4.24 -45.16
CA ARG A 170 -7.02 3.06 -46.02
C ARG A 170 -5.58 2.87 -46.47
N GLU A 171 -4.91 3.94 -46.90
CA GLU A 171 -3.51 3.91 -47.31
C GLU A 171 -2.60 3.41 -46.18
N THR A 172 -2.73 3.97 -44.98
CA THR A 172 -1.93 3.53 -43.80
C THR A 172 -2.16 2.05 -43.48
N ILE A 173 -3.42 1.59 -43.47
CA ILE A 173 -3.76 0.19 -43.16
C ILE A 173 -3.21 -0.76 -44.23
N THR A 174 -3.23 -0.34 -45.50
CA THR A 174 -2.75 -1.14 -46.63
C THR A 174 -1.22 -1.25 -46.63
N GLN A 175 -0.52 -0.20 -46.17
CA GLN A 175 0.93 -0.22 -45.92
C GLN A 175 1.32 -1.01 -44.65
N GLY A 176 0.37 -1.64 -43.93
CA GLY A 176 0.65 -2.41 -42.72
C GLY A 176 0.81 -1.57 -41.44
N GLY A 177 0.45 -0.29 -41.48
CA GLY A 177 0.46 0.61 -40.33
C GLY A 177 -0.76 0.50 -39.42
N VAL A 178 -0.64 1.07 -38.23
CA VAL A 178 -1.73 1.26 -37.28
C VAL A 178 -2.17 2.72 -37.27
N SER A 179 -3.43 2.98 -37.62
CA SER A 179 -4.00 4.33 -37.58
C SER A 179 -4.47 4.69 -36.16
N ILE A 180 -4.04 5.82 -35.63
CA ILE A 180 -4.55 6.39 -34.36
C ILE A 180 -5.58 7.46 -34.72
N ILE A 181 -6.82 7.24 -34.29
CA ILE A 181 -7.98 8.02 -34.73
C ILE A 181 -8.73 8.58 -33.52
N PRO A 182 -9.00 9.90 -33.46
CA PRO A 182 -9.86 10.48 -32.43
C PRO A 182 -11.25 9.83 -32.38
N ALA A 183 -11.76 9.57 -31.17
CA ALA A 183 -13.08 8.93 -30.97
C ALA A 183 -14.23 9.72 -31.60
N ASP A 184 -14.13 11.05 -31.68
CA ASP A 184 -15.13 11.96 -32.23
C ASP A 184 -15.24 11.90 -33.76
N ALA A 185 -14.20 11.42 -34.45
CA ALA A 185 -14.16 11.19 -35.90
C ALA A 185 -14.82 9.88 -36.34
N LEU A 186 -15.19 9.00 -35.39
CA LEU A 186 -15.72 7.67 -35.66
C LEU A 186 -17.22 7.55 -35.35
N THR A 187 -17.90 6.63 -36.06
CA THR A 187 -19.29 6.24 -35.79
C THR A 187 -19.52 4.75 -36.06
N LEU A 188 -20.49 4.15 -35.36
CA LEU A 188 -21.04 2.81 -35.69
C LEU A 188 -22.35 2.89 -36.49
N ASP A 189 -22.91 4.08 -36.71
CA ASP A 189 -24.12 4.25 -37.52
C ASP A 189 -23.76 4.24 -39.01
N GLN A 190 -24.13 3.16 -39.69
CA GLN A 190 -23.87 2.97 -41.12
C GLN A 190 -24.59 3.97 -42.03
N ARG A 191 -25.67 4.61 -41.54
CA ARG A 191 -26.34 5.69 -42.28
C ARG A 191 -25.49 6.97 -42.32
N ASN A 192 -24.56 7.08 -41.37
CA ASN A 192 -23.59 8.15 -41.24
C ASN A 192 -24.14 9.58 -41.50
N PRO A 193 -25.18 10.01 -40.78
CA PRO A 193 -25.80 11.32 -41.01
C PRO A 193 -24.85 12.50 -40.73
N ALA A 194 -23.75 12.26 -39.98
CA ALA A 194 -22.79 13.26 -39.56
C ALA A 194 -21.51 13.31 -40.41
N GLY A 195 -21.38 12.50 -41.47
CA GLY A 195 -20.19 12.49 -42.34
C GLY A 195 -18.89 12.03 -41.65
N LYS A 196 -19.01 11.24 -40.56
CA LYS A 196 -17.88 10.67 -39.81
C LYS A 196 -17.33 9.42 -40.49
N ILE A 197 -16.21 8.89 -40.01
CA ILE A 197 -15.67 7.62 -40.51
C ILE A 197 -16.44 6.46 -39.86
N VAL A 198 -16.99 5.56 -40.67
CA VAL A 198 -17.70 4.37 -40.19
C VAL A 198 -16.68 3.33 -39.74
N ALA A 199 -16.60 3.03 -38.45
CA ALA A 199 -15.53 2.20 -37.90
C ALA A 199 -15.56 0.74 -38.40
N SER A 200 -16.75 0.21 -38.75
CA SER A 200 -16.87 -1.13 -39.34
C SER A 200 -16.18 -1.24 -40.70
N ALA A 201 -16.13 -0.17 -41.49
CA ALA A 201 -15.42 -0.15 -42.76
C ALA A 201 -13.91 -0.29 -42.57
N LEU A 202 -13.35 0.27 -41.50
CA LEU A 202 -11.92 0.16 -41.18
C LEU A 202 -11.51 -1.28 -40.83
N VAL A 203 -12.40 -2.03 -40.19
CA VAL A 203 -12.22 -3.47 -39.97
C VAL A 203 -12.20 -4.20 -41.32
N SER A 204 -13.16 -3.90 -42.19
CA SER A 204 -13.25 -4.50 -43.53
C SER A 204 -12.04 -4.18 -44.43
N PHE A 205 -11.34 -3.06 -44.26
CA PHE A 205 -10.17 -2.71 -45.09
C PHE A 205 -9.03 -3.71 -44.97
N ARG A 206 -8.90 -4.37 -43.82
CA ARG A 206 -7.87 -5.39 -43.58
C ARG A 206 -8.36 -6.80 -43.83
N ALA A 207 -9.68 -7.02 -43.79
CA ALA A 207 -10.26 -8.35 -43.89
C ALA A 207 -10.13 -8.94 -45.30
N VAL A 208 -9.65 -10.18 -45.39
CA VAL A 208 -9.52 -10.90 -46.66
C VAL A 208 -10.83 -11.61 -47.00
N ARG A 209 -11.39 -11.30 -48.17
CA ARG A 209 -12.57 -12.00 -48.69
C ARG A 209 -12.18 -13.35 -49.27
N THR A 210 -12.94 -14.39 -48.95
CA THR A 210 -12.76 -15.70 -49.57
C THR A 210 -13.25 -15.67 -51.01
N SER A 211 -12.45 -16.19 -51.93
CA SER A 211 -12.66 -16.07 -53.38
C SER A 211 -13.91 -16.79 -53.90
N ASP A 212 -14.44 -17.76 -53.16
CA ASP A 212 -15.58 -18.59 -53.54
C ASP A 212 -16.94 -17.91 -53.26
N ASN A 213 -17.02 -17.07 -52.22
CA ASN A 213 -18.29 -16.55 -51.72
C ASN A 213 -18.29 -15.04 -51.38
N GLY A 214 -17.13 -14.37 -51.43
CA GLY A 214 -16.99 -12.94 -51.15
C GLY A 214 -17.21 -12.53 -49.69
N LEU A 215 -17.33 -13.50 -48.79
CA LEU A 215 -17.47 -13.32 -47.34
C LEU A 215 -16.12 -13.44 -46.64
N TYR A 216 -16.07 -13.01 -45.40
CA TYR A 216 -14.93 -13.14 -44.52
C TYR A 216 -15.07 -14.40 -43.68
N ALA A 217 -14.04 -15.25 -43.66
CA ALA A 217 -13.97 -16.33 -42.69
C ALA A 217 -13.93 -15.73 -41.29
N THR A 218 -14.73 -16.24 -40.36
CA THR A 218 -14.79 -15.71 -39.00
C THR A 218 -14.79 -16.83 -37.98
N THR A 219 -13.76 -16.85 -37.14
CA THR A 219 -13.70 -17.71 -35.98
C THR A 219 -14.31 -17.01 -34.78
N VAL A 220 -15.26 -17.66 -34.13
CA VAL A 220 -15.88 -17.18 -32.89
C VAL A 220 -15.21 -17.88 -31.72
N VAL A 221 -14.69 -17.12 -30.77
CA VAL A 221 -14.01 -17.62 -29.57
C VAL A 221 -14.66 -17.06 -28.31
N ASP A 222 -14.52 -17.76 -27.18
CA ASP A 222 -14.84 -17.18 -25.88
C ASP A 222 -13.74 -16.23 -25.38
N ALA A 223 -13.96 -15.61 -24.22
CA ALA A 223 -13.00 -14.69 -23.59
C ALA A 223 -11.62 -15.31 -23.28
N ARG A 224 -11.50 -16.64 -23.30
CA ARG A 224 -10.23 -17.39 -23.10
C ARG A 224 -9.60 -17.84 -24.43
N GLY A 225 -10.20 -17.49 -25.56
CA GLY A 225 -9.75 -17.91 -26.88
C GLY A 225 -10.19 -19.32 -27.27
N VAL A 226 -11.10 -19.97 -26.53
CA VAL A 226 -11.61 -21.29 -26.92
C VAL A 226 -12.53 -21.13 -28.12
N CYS A 227 -12.19 -21.80 -29.21
CA CYS A 227 -12.97 -21.76 -30.45
C CYS A 227 -14.37 -22.37 -30.25
N LEU A 228 -15.38 -21.52 -30.37
CA LEU A 228 -16.79 -21.87 -30.28
C LEU A 228 -17.34 -22.35 -31.63
N GLY A 229 -16.88 -21.76 -32.74
CA GLY A 229 -17.31 -22.15 -34.07
C GLY A 229 -16.71 -21.31 -35.19
N LEU A 230 -16.81 -21.85 -36.40
CA LEU A 230 -16.49 -21.14 -37.65
C LEU A 230 -17.78 -20.64 -38.30
N VAL A 231 -17.82 -19.36 -38.63
CA VAL A 231 -18.93 -18.67 -39.29
C VAL A 231 -18.41 -17.80 -40.43
N TRP A 232 -19.33 -17.18 -41.16
CA TRP A 232 -19.00 -16.23 -42.21
C TRP A 232 -19.46 -14.85 -41.79
N SER A 233 -18.73 -13.82 -42.16
CA SER A 233 -19.13 -12.41 -41.98
C SER A 233 -19.16 -11.68 -43.32
N SER A 234 -20.03 -10.69 -43.43
CA SER A 234 -20.08 -9.66 -44.46
C SER A 234 -19.87 -8.28 -43.82
N ASP A 235 -19.64 -7.24 -44.62
CA ASP A 235 -19.54 -5.85 -44.13
C ASP A 235 -20.80 -5.47 -43.33
N GLU A 236 -21.97 -5.90 -43.82
CA GLU A 236 -23.26 -5.68 -43.15
C GLU A 236 -23.32 -6.37 -41.79
N SER A 237 -22.87 -7.63 -41.69
CA SER A 237 -22.88 -8.34 -40.40
C SER A 237 -21.87 -7.78 -39.39
N ILE A 238 -20.70 -7.31 -39.84
CA ILE A 238 -19.71 -6.68 -38.96
C ILE A 238 -20.26 -5.36 -38.41
N SER A 239 -20.84 -4.55 -39.29
CA SER A 239 -21.52 -3.30 -38.93
C SER A 239 -22.62 -3.54 -37.90
N GLU A 240 -23.48 -4.54 -38.16
CA GLU A 240 -24.59 -4.87 -37.28
C GLU A 240 -24.13 -5.42 -35.93
N ALA A 241 -23.12 -6.31 -35.91
CA ALA A 241 -22.56 -6.86 -34.66
C ALA A 241 -21.98 -5.77 -33.75
N LEU A 242 -21.24 -4.81 -34.32
CA LEU A 242 -20.69 -3.68 -33.58
C LEU A 242 -21.81 -2.75 -33.08
N ARG A 243 -22.85 -2.53 -33.89
CA ARG A 243 -23.99 -1.68 -33.55
C ARG A 243 -24.84 -2.26 -32.42
N THR A 244 -25.09 -3.57 -32.44
CA THR A 244 -25.92 -4.25 -31.44
C THR A 244 -25.14 -4.71 -30.23
N GLY A 245 -23.82 -4.86 -30.33
CA GLY A 245 -22.99 -5.47 -29.30
C GLY A 245 -23.24 -6.97 -29.15
N THR A 246 -23.67 -7.64 -30.22
CA THR A 246 -24.05 -9.07 -30.19
C THR A 246 -23.40 -9.86 -31.33
N GLY A 247 -23.40 -11.19 -31.20
CA GLY A 247 -22.92 -12.08 -32.26
C GLY A 247 -23.85 -12.08 -33.48
N VAL A 248 -23.53 -11.26 -34.48
CA VAL A 248 -24.22 -11.20 -35.77
C VAL A 248 -23.28 -11.63 -36.89
N TYR A 249 -23.73 -12.56 -37.71
CA TYR A 249 -22.93 -13.20 -38.75
C TYR A 249 -23.68 -13.23 -40.08
N GLN A 250 -23.02 -13.66 -41.14
CA GLN A 250 -23.62 -13.89 -42.45
C GLN A 250 -23.97 -15.38 -42.66
N SER A 251 -25.25 -15.66 -42.85
CA SER A 251 -25.69 -16.96 -43.37
C SER A 251 -25.52 -17.00 -44.89
N ARG A 252 -24.84 -18.04 -45.40
CA ARG A 252 -24.72 -18.31 -46.84
C ARG A 252 -26.07 -18.54 -47.56
N LYS A 253 -27.16 -18.77 -46.81
CA LYS A 253 -28.50 -19.04 -47.37
C LYS A 253 -29.57 -18.04 -46.96
N ARG A 254 -29.41 -17.33 -45.83
CA ARG A 254 -30.51 -16.61 -45.17
C ARG A 254 -30.23 -15.13 -44.88
N GLY A 255 -29.11 -14.58 -45.35
CA GLY A 255 -28.75 -13.20 -45.03
C GLY A 255 -28.12 -13.08 -43.63
N LEU A 256 -28.34 -11.95 -42.96
CA LEU A 256 -27.87 -11.72 -41.59
C LEU A 256 -28.41 -12.76 -40.61
N TRP A 257 -27.54 -13.23 -39.73
CA TRP A 257 -27.82 -14.25 -38.74
C TRP A 257 -27.46 -13.75 -37.34
N TYR A 258 -28.48 -13.41 -36.56
CA TYR A 258 -28.37 -13.07 -35.15
C TYR A 258 -28.29 -14.36 -34.33
N LYS A 259 -27.13 -14.63 -33.73
CA LYS A 259 -26.90 -15.89 -33.04
C LYS A 259 -27.81 -16.04 -31.83
N GLY A 260 -28.55 -17.14 -31.78
CA GLY A 260 -29.36 -17.52 -30.63
C GLY A 260 -30.65 -16.72 -30.44
N GLN A 261 -30.98 -15.77 -31.33
CA GLN A 261 -32.15 -14.90 -31.19
C GLN A 261 -33.47 -15.67 -31.02
N SER A 262 -33.61 -16.83 -31.69
CA SER A 262 -34.79 -17.69 -31.54
C SER A 262 -34.67 -18.76 -30.45
N SER A 263 -33.45 -19.16 -30.06
CA SER A 263 -33.24 -20.26 -29.11
C SER A 263 -32.95 -19.80 -27.67
N GLY A 264 -32.64 -18.51 -27.47
CA GLY A 264 -32.16 -17.95 -26.22
C GLY A 264 -30.65 -18.12 -25.98
N ASP A 265 -29.95 -18.88 -26.83
CA ASP A 265 -28.50 -19.13 -26.72
C ASP A 265 -27.69 -18.00 -27.40
N VAL A 266 -27.91 -16.77 -26.91
CA VAL A 266 -27.41 -15.50 -27.47
C VAL A 266 -25.94 -15.24 -27.15
N GLN A 267 -25.37 -14.22 -27.80
CA GLN A 267 -23.98 -13.82 -27.63
C GLN A 267 -23.86 -12.33 -27.40
N GLU A 268 -23.02 -11.96 -26.44
CA GLU A 268 -22.56 -10.59 -26.23
C GLU A 268 -21.18 -10.47 -26.88
N LEU A 269 -21.00 -9.46 -27.74
CA LEU A 269 -19.73 -9.19 -28.38
C LEU A 269 -18.77 -8.55 -27.36
N ILE A 270 -17.57 -9.12 -27.23
CA ILE A 270 -16.50 -8.56 -26.41
C ILE A 270 -15.57 -7.75 -27.31
N SER A 271 -15.04 -8.37 -28.38
CA SER A 271 -14.17 -7.69 -29.33
C SER A 271 -14.13 -8.37 -30.69
N VAL A 272 -13.71 -7.61 -31.70
CA VAL A 272 -13.37 -8.08 -33.04
C VAL A 272 -11.87 -7.89 -33.29
N GLY A 273 -11.29 -8.81 -34.02
CA GLY A 273 -9.89 -8.76 -34.41
C GLY A 273 -9.60 -9.71 -35.56
N PHE A 274 -8.34 -10.03 -35.73
CA PHE A 274 -7.80 -10.86 -36.79
C PHE A 274 -6.86 -11.92 -36.22
N ASP A 275 -6.60 -12.97 -36.98
CA ASP A 275 -5.47 -13.86 -36.73
C ASP A 275 -4.13 -13.24 -37.21
N CYS A 276 -3.07 -14.03 -37.32
CA CYS A 276 -1.71 -13.50 -37.50
C CYS A 276 -1.37 -13.02 -38.92
N ASP A 277 -2.08 -13.47 -39.95
CA ASP A 277 -1.89 -12.99 -41.32
C ASP A 277 -3.09 -12.16 -41.82
N SER A 278 -4.11 -11.99 -40.96
CA SER A 278 -5.33 -11.23 -41.22
C SER A 278 -6.28 -11.87 -42.24
N ASP A 279 -6.14 -13.16 -42.53
CA ASP A 279 -7.05 -13.88 -43.43
C ASP A 279 -8.35 -14.34 -42.74
N CYS A 280 -8.37 -14.33 -41.40
CA CYS A 280 -9.50 -14.76 -40.59
C CYS A 280 -9.89 -13.71 -39.54
N LEU A 281 -11.18 -13.34 -39.53
CA LEU A 281 -11.74 -12.52 -38.45
C LEU A 281 -11.87 -13.34 -37.18
N VAL A 282 -11.61 -12.71 -36.04
CA VAL A 282 -11.78 -13.32 -34.71
C VAL A 282 -12.81 -12.52 -33.93
N PHE A 283 -13.94 -13.13 -33.61
CA PHE A 283 -14.98 -12.54 -32.77
C PHE A 283 -14.87 -13.16 -31.37
N VAL A 284 -14.49 -12.36 -30.39
CA VAL A 284 -14.46 -12.74 -28.99
C VAL A 284 -15.83 -12.43 -28.39
N VAL A 285 -16.47 -13.41 -27.78
CA VAL A 285 -17.85 -13.27 -27.29
C VAL A 285 -18.01 -13.87 -25.89
N ASN A 286 -18.96 -13.33 -25.14
CA ASN A 286 -19.53 -14.02 -23.99
C ASN A 286 -20.76 -14.81 -24.47
N GLN A 287 -20.68 -16.14 -24.40
CA GLN A 287 -21.78 -17.01 -24.81
C GLN A 287 -22.77 -17.19 -23.65
N VAL A 288 -24.03 -16.76 -23.87
CA VAL A 288 -25.13 -16.92 -22.93
C VAL A 288 -26.00 -18.11 -23.34
N GLY A 289 -26.56 -18.84 -22.38
CA GLY A 289 -27.38 -20.02 -22.62
C GLY A 289 -26.56 -21.32 -22.70
N ARG A 290 -27.09 -22.33 -23.42
CA ARG A 290 -26.57 -23.71 -23.41
C ARG A 290 -25.27 -23.88 -24.19
N GLY A 291 -25.01 -23.01 -25.17
CA GLY A 291 -23.76 -22.99 -25.92
C GLY A 291 -23.89 -22.48 -27.35
N PHE A 292 -22.76 -22.45 -28.06
CA PHE A 292 -22.71 -21.98 -29.43
C PHE A 292 -23.43 -22.90 -30.42
N CYS A 293 -23.23 -24.22 -30.28
CA CYS A 293 -23.69 -25.17 -31.27
C CYS A 293 -25.22 -25.30 -31.27
N HIS A 294 -25.83 -25.45 -32.45
CA HIS A 294 -27.27 -25.71 -32.59
C HIS A 294 -27.73 -27.02 -31.91
N LEU A 295 -26.80 -27.93 -31.58
CA LEU A 295 -27.05 -29.13 -30.80
C LEU A 295 -27.07 -28.89 -29.28
N GLY A 296 -27.01 -27.63 -28.83
CA GLY A 296 -26.96 -27.28 -27.40
C GLY A 296 -25.62 -27.63 -26.73
N ARG A 297 -24.54 -27.68 -27.52
CA ARG A 297 -23.17 -27.91 -27.02
C ARG A 297 -22.41 -26.59 -26.91
N ALA A 298 -21.43 -26.55 -26.02
CA ALA A 298 -20.57 -25.40 -25.78
C ALA A 298 -19.99 -24.82 -27.08
N SER A 299 -19.39 -25.66 -27.92
CA SER A 299 -18.84 -25.31 -29.23
C SER A 299 -19.31 -26.27 -30.33
N CYS A 300 -19.10 -25.90 -31.59
CA CYS A 300 -19.21 -26.81 -32.74
C CYS A 300 -18.21 -27.97 -32.69
N PHE A 301 -17.13 -27.83 -31.92
CA PHE A 301 -16.04 -28.81 -31.83
C PHE A 301 -16.16 -29.75 -30.63
N GLY A 302 -17.13 -29.52 -29.74
CA GLY A 302 -17.36 -30.35 -28.56
C GLY A 302 -17.66 -29.57 -27.28
N PRO A 303 -17.71 -30.25 -26.13
CA PRO A 303 -17.80 -29.60 -24.83
C PRO A 303 -16.49 -28.87 -24.49
N TYR A 304 -16.54 -27.96 -23.52
CA TYR A 304 -15.33 -27.45 -22.88
C TYR A 304 -14.50 -28.62 -22.30
N ASN A 305 -13.18 -28.44 -22.24
CA ASN A 305 -12.22 -29.36 -21.63
C ASN A 305 -11.40 -28.64 -20.54
N GLY A 306 -10.59 -29.40 -19.79
CA GLY A 306 -9.68 -28.88 -18.76
C GLY A 306 -10.34 -27.92 -17.77
N LEU A 307 -9.65 -26.81 -17.49
CA LEU A 307 -10.10 -25.80 -16.53
C LEU A 307 -11.39 -25.07 -16.95
N SER A 308 -11.65 -24.88 -18.25
CA SER A 308 -12.94 -24.32 -18.72
C SER A 308 -14.10 -25.22 -18.32
N ARG A 309 -13.94 -26.54 -18.51
CA ARG A 309 -14.98 -27.52 -18.14
C ARG A 309 -15.18 -27.54 -16.63
N LEU A 310 -14.10 -27.49 -15.87
CA LEU A 310 -14.13 -27.47 -14.42
C LEU A 310 -14.88 -26.23 -13.90
N GLN A 311 -14.57 -25.03 -14.40
CA GLN A 311 -15.30 -23.81 -14.08
C GLN A 311 -16.81 -23.96 -14.32
N LYS A 312 -17.22 -24.40 -15.52
CA LYS A 312 -18.64 -24.60 -15.85
C LYS A 312 -19.30 -25.64 -14.95
N THR A 313 -18.58 -26.70 -14.60
CA THR A 313 -19.06 -27.74 -13.69
C THR A 313 -19.28 -27.20 -12.28
N LEU A 314 -18.34 -26.39 -11.77
CA LEU A 314 -18.46 -25.77 -10.45
C LEU A 314 -19.57 -24.72 -10.39
N GLN A 315 -19.74 -23.93 -11.47
CA GLN A 315 -20.85 -22.97 -11.58
C GLN A 315 -22.22 -23.66 -11.54
N ALA A 316 -22.38 -24.76 -12.31
CA ALA A 316 -23.60 -25.57 -12.27
C ALA A 316 -23.81 -26.19 -10.88
N ARG A 317 -22.75 -26.75 -10.27
CA ARG A 317 -22.81 -27.32 -8.92
C ARG A 317 -23.17 -26.26 -7.86
N LYS A 318 -22.71 -25.03 -7.98
CA LYS A 318 -23.08 -23.95 -7.06
C LYS A 318 -24.57 -23.62 -7.14
N ALA A 319 -25.15 -23.67 -8.34
CA ALA A 319 -26.56 -23.40 -8.56
C ALA A 319 -27.47 -24.55 -8.09
N ASP A 320 -27.06 -25.80 -8.33
CA ASP A 320 -27.94 -26.98 -8.21
C ASP A 320 -27.58 -27.92 -7.05
N ALA A 321 -26.53 -27.65 -6.25
CA ALA A 321 -26.13 -28.55 -5.17
C ALA A 321 -27.21 -28.65 -4.08
N PRO A 322 -27.64 -29.88 -3.71
CA PRO A 322 -28.61 -30.08 -2.64
C PRO A 322 -28.13 -29.46 -1.33
N ALA A 323 -29.04 -28.81 -0.59
CA ALA A 323 -28.76 -28.23 0.71
C ALA A 323 -28.15 -29.28 1.65
N GLY A 324 -27.01 -28.95 2.28
CA GLY A 324 -26.28 -29.84 3.18
C GLY A 324 -25.34 -30.86 2.50
N SER A 325 -25.34 -30.98 1.17
CA SER A 325 -24.38 -31.84 0.46
C SER A 325 -22.93 -31.34 0.61
N TYR A 326 -21.94 -32.23 0.52
CA TYR A 326 -20.52 -31.86 0.56
C TYR A 326 -20.18 -30.74 -0.44
N THR A 327 -20.70 -30.84 -1.66
CA THR A 327 -20.57 -29.81 -2.69
C THR A 327 -21.15 -28.46 -2.26
N ALA A 328 -22.34 -28.44 -1.65
CA ALA A 328 -22.92 -27.20 -1.12
C ALA A 328 -22.09 -26.63 0.04
N ARG A 329 -21.53 -27.49 0.91
CA ARG A 329 -20.65 -27.06 1.99
C ARG A 329 -19.36 -26.44 1.47
N LEU A 330 -18.76 -26.98 0.40
CA LEU A 330 -17.59 -26.37 -0.24
C LEU A 330 -17.83 -24.95 -0.79
N PHE A 331 -19.07 -24.59 -1.16
CA PHE A 331 -19.38 -23.23 -1.59
C PHE A 331 -19.76 -22.29 -0.43
N ASN A 332 -20.31 -22.83 0.66
CA ASN A 332 -20.93 -22.05 1.74
C ASN A 332 -20.13 -22.04 3.07
N GLU A 333 -19.15 -22.91 3.27
CA GLU A 333 -18.30 -23.00 4.46
C GLU A 333 -16.85 -22.63 4.13
N PRO A 334 -16.45 -21.34 4.21
CA PRO A 334 -15.11 -20.90 3.80
C PRO A 334 -13.96 -21.63 4.49
N LYS A 335 -14.14 -22.03 5.75
CA LYS A 335 -13.14 -22.78 6.52
C LYS A 335 -12.90 -24.19 5.96
N LEU A 336 -13.95 -24.87 5.49
CA LEU A 336 -13.83 -26.21 4.90
C LEU A 336 -13.03 -26.16 3.60
N THR A 337 -13.38 -25.24 2.72
CA THR A 337 -12.70 -25.06 1.43
C THR A 337 -11.27 -24.58 1.62
N GLN A 338 -11.02 -23.72 2.62
CA GLN A 338 -9.67 -23.32 3.00
C GLN A 338 -8.84 -24.51 3.49
N ALA A 339 -9.40 -25.36 4.35
CA ALA A 339 -8.72 -26.56 4.83
C ALA A 339 -8.36 -27.50 3.67
N LYS A 340 -9.30 -27.76 2.75
CA LYS A 340 -9.04 -28.56 1.54
C LYS A 340 -7.95 -27.95 0.66
N ILE A 341 -7.96 -26.63 0.41
CA ILE A 341 -6.88 -25.98 -0.37
C ILE A 341 -5.52 -26.19 0.29
N MET A 342 -5.44 -26.09 1.62
CA MET A 342 -4.18 -26.29 2.34
C MET A 342 -3.72 -27.75 2.32
N GLU A 343 -4.65 -28.69 2.39
CA GLU A 343 -4.42 -30.14 2.27
C GLU A 343 -3.82 -30.49 0.90
N GLU A 344 -4.52 -30.15 -0.20
CA GLU A 344 -4.03 -30.47 -1.55
C GLU A 344 -2.71 -29.74 -1.89
N ALA A 345 -2.51 -28.53 -1.34
CA ALA A 345 -1.25 -27.81 -1.54
C ALA A 345 -0.07 -28.50 -0.84
N ASP A 346 -0.30 -29.10 0.33
CA ASP A 346 0.69 -29.89 1.07
C ASP A 346 0.95 -31.24 0.37
N GLU A 347 -0.07 -31.87 -0.20
CA GLU A 347 0.05 -33.09 -1.00
C GLU A 347 0.84 -32.85 -2.30
N LEU A 348 0.54 -31.77 -3.03
CA LEU A 348 1.31 -31.35 -4.20
C LEU A 348 2.79 -31.12 -3.87
N CYS A 349 3.09 -30.55 -2.69
CA CYS A 349 4.48 -30.36 -2.25
C CYS A 349 5.20 -31.68 -1.91
N ARG A 350 4.47 -32.77 -1.62
CA ARG A 350 5.02 -34.09 -1.29
C ARG A 350 5.10 -35.03 -2.49
N ALA A 351 4.36 -34.75 -3.56
CA ALA A 351 4.38 -35.55 -4.78
C ALA A 351 5.79 -35.62 -5.38
N THR A 352 6.22 -36.84 -5.77
CA THR A 352 7.60 -37.07 -6.26
C THR A 352 7.65 -37.57 -7.70
N THR A 353 6.56 -38.17 -8.19
CA THR A 353 6.45 -38.61 -9.59
C THR A 353 5.69 -37.58 -10.44
N PRO A 354 5.96 -37.50 -11.75
CA PRO A 354 5.20 -36.63 -12.66
C PRO A 354 3.69 -36.86 -12.62
N GLU A 355 3.27 -38.12 -12.46
CA GLU A 355 1.87 -38.52 -12.38
C GLU A 355 1.21 -38.02 -11.08
N GLU A 356 1.88 -38.18 -9.93
CA GLU A 356 1.42 -37.64 -8.64
C GLU A 356 1.36 -36.11 -8.68
N VAL A 357 2.41 -35.44 -9.18
CA VAL A 357 2.45 -33.97 -9.26
C VAL A 357 1.29 -33.44 -10.10
N ALA A 358 1.00 -34.08 -11.24
CA ALA A 358 -0.13 -33.71 -12.08
C ALA A 358 -1.49 -33.96 -11.40
N PHE A 359 -1.60 -35.05 -10.63
CA PHE A 359 -2.82 -35.40 -9.91
C PHE A 359 -3.10 -34.42 -8.77
N GLU A 360 -2.13 -34.20 -7.87
CA GLU A 360 -2.28 -33.30 -6.72
C GLU A 360 -2.45 -31.83 -7.17
N ALA A 361 -1.80 -31.43 -8.27
CA ALA A 361 -2.02 -30.10 -8.85
C ALA A 361 -3.46 -29.95 -9.39
N ALA A 362 -4.04 -31.01 -9.97
CA ALA A 362 -5.41 -30.98 -10.44
C ALA A 362 -6.41 -30.81 -9.30
N ASP A 363 -6.19 -31.47 -8.16
CA ASP A 363 -7.04 -31.34 -6.97
C ASP A 363 -6.88 -29.96 -6.32
N LEU A 364 -5.65 -29.43 -6.23
CA LEU A 364 -5.43 -28.05 -5.80
C LEU A 364 -6.16 -27.05 -6.71
N PHE A 365 -6.10 -27.23 -8.04
CA PHE A 365 -6.85 -26.39 -8.98
C PHE A 365 -8.36 -26.53 -8.80
N TYR A 366 -8.87 -27.73 -8.49
CA TYR A 366 -10.28 -27.95 -8.18
C TYR A 366 -10.76 -27.11 -7.00
N PHE A 367 -10.07 -27.15 -5.85
CA PHE A 367 -10.51 -26.39 -4.67
C PHE A 367 -10.21 -24.90 -4.78
N ALA A 368 -9.12 -24.52 -5.43
CA ALA A 368 -8.85 -23.12 -5.75
C ALA A 368 -9.95 -22.51 -6.63
N LEU A 369 -10.34 -23.20 -7.71
CA LEU A 369 -11.46 -22.76 -8.57
C LEU A 369 -12.80 -22.82 -7.85
N THR A 370 -13.01 -23.78 -6.94
CA THR A 370 -14.22 -23.82 -6.10
C THR A 370 -14.33 -22.56 -5.25
N ARG A 371 -13.22 -22.10 -4.65
CA ARG A 371 -13.17 -20.84 -3.90
C ARG A 371 -13.42 -19.61 -4.78
N CYS A 372 -12.85 -19.58 -5.99
CA CYS A 372 -13.09 -18.51 -6.97
C CYS A 372 -14.57 -18.43 -7.34
N VAL A 373 -15.18 -19.55 -7.76
CA VAL A 373 -16.60 -19.62 -8.13
C VAL A 373 -17.50 -19.29 -6.95
N ALA A 374 -17.16 -19.70 -5.72
CA ALA A 374 -17.87 -19.29 -4.51
C ALA A 374 -17.90 -17.75 -4.35
N ALA A 375 -16.75 -17.10 -4.59
CA ALA A 375 -16.57 -15.64 -4.51
C ALA A 375 -17.08 -14.87 -5.74
N GLY A 376 -17.57 -15.54 -6.78
CA GLY A 376 -17.99 -14.88 -8.03
C GLY A 376 -16.83 -14.45 -8.94
N VAL A 377 -15.64 -15.03 -8.74
CA VAL A 377 -14.43 -14.81 -9.55
C VAL A 377 -14.36 -15.91 -10.61
N SER A 378 -14.18 -15.53 -11.87
CA SER A 378 -14.03 -16.47 -12.97
C SER A 378 -12.56 -16.74 -13.31
N LEU A 379 -12.29 -17.78 -14.10
CA LEU A 379 -10.97 -18.13 -14.59
C LEU A 379 -10.41 -17.05 -15.51
N GLU A 380 -11.28 -16.38 -16.26
CA GLU A 380 -10.95 -15.19 -17.05
C GLU A 380 -10.42 -14.06 -16.15
N ASP A 381 -10.99 -13.87 -14.95
CA ASP A 381 -10.48 -12.88 -13.98
C ASP A 381 -9.12 -13.28 -13.40
N VAL A 382 -8.90 -14.57 -13.17
CA VAL A 382 -7.62 -15.12 -12.68
C VAL A 382 -6.53 -14.93 -13.74
N GLU A 383 -6.79 -15.33 -14.98
CA GLU A 383 -5.86 -15.19 -16.11
C GLU A 383 -5.51 -13.72 -16.33
N ARG A 384 -6.50 -12.83 -16.34
CA ARG A 384 -6.24 -11.39 -16.43
C ARG A 384 -5.35 -10.87 -15.30
N ASN A 385 -5.51 -11.38 -14.08
CA ASN A 385 -4.62 -10.99 -12.98
C ASN A 385 -3.18 -11.50 -13.18
N LEU A 386 -3.00 -12.66 -13.83
CA LEU A 386 -1.69 -13.16 -14.23
C LEU A 386 -1.09 -12.29 -15.34
N ASP A 387 -1.87 -11.93 -16.36
CA ASP A 387 -1.44 -11.07 -17.45
C ASP A 387 -0.99 -9.70 -16.91
N LEU A 388 -1.76 -9.08 -16.02
CA LEU A 388 -1.38 -7.81 -15.37
C LEU A 388 -0.10 -7.91 -14.54
N LYS A 389 0.17 -9.06 -13.92
CA LYS A 389 1.43 -9.28 -13.20
C LYS A 389 2.61 -9.39 -14.17
N ASN A 390 2.40 -9.95 -15.36
CA ASN A 390 3.42 -10.05 -16.41
C ASN A 390 3.76 -8.68 -17.02
N LEU A 391 2.82 -7.72 -17.03
CA LEU A 391 3.07 -6.35 -17.53
C LEU A 391 3.96 -5.50 -16.61
N LYS A 392 4.29 -5.96 -15.39
CA LYS A 392 5.13 -5.21 -14.45
C LYS A 392 6.59 -5.20 -14.90
N VAL A 393 7.10 -4.00 -15.13
CA VAL A 393 8.53 -3.74 -15.43
C VAL A 393 9.39 -4.08 -14.21
N LYS A 394 8.99 -3.61 -13.02
CA LYS A 394 9.71 -3.91 -11.78
C LYS A 394 9.31 -5.30 -11.27
N ARG A 395 10.13 -6.30 -11.56
CA ARG A 395 9.96 -7.65 -11.00
C ARG A 395 10.28 -7.60 -9.50
N ARG A 396 9.35 -8.06 -8.66
CA ARG A 396 9.62 -8.27 -7.24
C ARG A 396 10.68 -9.37 -7.11
N LYS A 397 11.67 -9.18 -6.23
CA LYS A 397 12.62 -10.23 -5.85
C LYS A 397 11.80 -11.41 -5.31
N GLY A 398 11.70 -12.47 -6.11
CA GLY A 398 10.85 -13.64 -5.86
C GLY A 398 11.42 -14.56 -4.79
N ASP A 399 11.89 -13.99 -3.68
CA ASP A 399 12.37 -14.76 -2.56
C ASP A 399 11.15 -15.40 -1.89
N ALA A 400 11.14 -16.72 -1.77
CA ALA A 400 10.25 -17.39 -0.83
C ALA A 400 10.64 -16.89 0.57
N LYS A 401 9.81 -16.03 1.17
CA LYS A 401 10.05 -15.45 2.50
C LYS A 401 8.97 -15.93 3.46
N GLY A 402 9.38 -16.24 4.69
CA GLY A 402 8.48 -16.64 5.77
C GLY A 402 8.44 -18.15 6.03
N PRO A 403 7.48 -18.60 6.86
CA PRO A 403 7.57 -19.89 7.57
C PRO A 403 7.59 -21.13 6.68
N TRP A 404 7.11 -21.05 5.44
CA TRP A 404 7.10 -22.18 4.50
C TRP A 404 8.45 -22.36 3.78
N ALA A 405 9.20 -21.28 3.54
CA ALA A 405 10.54 -21.34 2.95
C ALA A 405 11.57 -21.94 3.91
N GLU A 406 11.48 -21.56 5.19
CA GLU A 406 12.30 -22.09 6.28
C GLU A 406 11.98 -23.57 6.56
N LYS A 407 10.69 -23.95 6.51
CA LYS A 407 10.23 -25.33 6.74
C LYS A 407 10.61 -26.31 5.63
N LEU A 408 10.78 -25.82 4.39
CA LEU A 408 11.17 -26.63 3.22
C LEU A 408 12.67 -26.59 2.93
N GLY A 409 13.47 -25.92 3.77
CA GLY A 409 14.93 -25.83 3.58
C GLY A 409 15.32 -25.07 2.31
N VAL A 410 14.44 -24.23 1.77
CA VAL A 410 14.74 -23.35 0.63
C VAL A 410 15.58 -22.19 1.16
N ASN A 411 16.88 -22.45 1.35
CA ASN A 411 17.85 -21.41 1.59
C ASN A 411 17.98 -20.55 0.34
N GLN A 412 18.14 -19.23 0.53
CA GLN A 412 18.62 -18.34 -0.54
C GLN A 412 19.85 -18.98 -1.19
N PRO A 413 20.05 -18.83 -2.53
CA PRO A 413 21.27 -19.33 -3.16
C PRO A 413 22.46 -18.81 -2.38
N ALA A 414 23.24 -19.77 -1.87
CA ALA A 414 24.39 -19.49 -1.02
C ALA A 414 25.30 -18.50 -1.75
N ALA A 415 25.57 -17.36 -1.13
CA ALA A 415 26.72 -16.56 -1.50
C ALA A 415 27.94 -17.49 -1.45
N THR A 416 28.53 -17.74 -2.60
CA THR A 416 29.78 -18.50 -2.72
C THR A 416 30.78 -17.91 -1.74
N PRO A 417 31.50 -18.72 -0.94
CA PRO A 417 32.45 -18.18 0.03
C PRO A 417 33.52 -17.42 -0.73
N ALA A 418 33.59 -16.10 -0.53
CA ALA A 418 34.68 -15.30 -1.06
C ALA A 418 36.00 -15.80 -0.42
N PRO A 419 37.04 -16.11 -1.23
CA PRO A 419 38.33 -16.49 -0.70
C PRO A 419 38.98 -15.31 0.02
N ALA A 420 39.83 -15.63 1.01
CA ALA A 420 40.56 -14.68 1.84
C ALA A 420 41.15 -13.52 1.02
N PRO A 421 41.10 -12.27 1.53
CA PRO A 421 41.42 -11.10 0.73
C PRO A 421 42.91 -11.13 0.34
N ALA A 422 43.16 -11.31 -0.95
CA ALA A 422 44.38 -10.86 -1.58
C ALA A 422 44.36 -9.32 -1.58
N LYS A 423 45.51 -8.73 -1.27
CA LYS A 423 45.74 -7.29 -1.48
C LYS A 423 45.58 -6.99 -2.96
N GLU A 424 44.50 -6.33 -3.34
CA GLU A 424 44.41 -5.58 -4.59
C GLU A 424 43.39 -4.44 -4.46
N GLU A 425 43.93 -3.25 -4.70
CA GLU A 425 43.40 -1.94 -5.10
C GLU A 425 42.05 -1.42 -4.58
N GLN A 426 42.13 -0.18 -4.07
CA GLN A 426 41.03 0.62 -3.54
C GLN A 426 39.83 0.67 -4.50
N PRO A 427 38.59 0.44 -4.01
CA PRO A 427 37.40 0.79 -4.77
C PRO A 427 37.29 2.32 -4.86
N PRO A 428 36.61 2.86 -5.89
CA PRO A 428 36.36 4.30 -5.97
C PRO A 428 35.53 4.72 -4.75
N ALA A 429 35.80 5.93 -4.25
CA ALA A 429 35.19 6.50 -3.05
C ALA A 429 33.66 6.30 -3.05
N ASP A 430 33.13 5.79 -1.93
CA ASP A 430 31.70 5.77 -1.65
C ASP A 430 31.18 7.21 -1.79
N GLY A 431 30.06 7.39 -2.50
CA GLY A 431 29.53 8.72 -2.80
C GLY A 431 29.14 9.45 -1.52
N ARG A 432 29.32 10.78 -1.51
CA ARG A 432 28.94 11.68 -0.40
C ARG A 432 27.50 11.42 0.04
N ILE A 433 27.27 11.31 1.34
CA ILE A 433 25.95 11.17 1.95
C ILE A 433 25.36 12.57 2.11
N GLU A 434 24.31 12.86 1.35
CA GLU A 434 23.65 14.18 1.35
C GLU A 434 22.14 14.05 1.57
N MET A 435 21.57 14.99 2.31
CA MET A 435 20.12 15.19 2.43
C MET A 435 19.63 16.10 1.31
N THR A 436 18.38 15.91 0.88
CA THR A 436 17.78 16.82 -0.11
C THR A 436 17.61 18.21 0.49
N ARG A 437 18.07 19.27 -0.21
CA ARG A 437 17.92 20.66 0.23
C ARG A 437 16.78 21.37 -0.50
N VAL A 438 15.94 22.09 0.25
CA VAL A 438 14.78 22.82 -0.26
C VAL A 438 14.79 24.27 0.25
N VAL A 439 14.95 25.23 -0.67
CA VAL A 439 14.92 26.67 -0.33
C VAL A 439 13.50 27.21 -0.48
N THR A 440 12.81 27.34 0.64
CA THR A 440 11.37 27.66 0.71
C THR A 440 10.98 28.94 -0.02
N ALA A 441 11.82 29.98 0.02
CA ALA A 441 11.59 31.25 -0.68
C ALA A 441 11.50 31.11 -2.22
N SER A 442 12.13 30.09 -2.79
CA SER A 442 12.18 29.84 -4.24
C SER A 442 11.40 28.59 -4.68
N THR A 443 10.85 27.82 -3.74
CA THR A 443 10.17 26.56 -4.00
C THR A 443 8.66 26.73 -3.85
N PRO A 444 7.82 26.24 -4.78
CA PRO A 444 6.37 26.30 -4.63
C PRO A 444 5.89 25.63 -3.34
N ALA A 445 4.91 26.24 -2.66
CA ALA A 445 4.41 25.74 -1.37
C ALA A 445 3.90 24.28 -1.43
N THR A 446 3.39 23.83 -2.58
CA THR A 446 2.97 22.44 -2.78
C THR A 446 4.14 21.46 -2.71
N VAL A 447 5.30 21.83 -3.27
CA VAL A 447 6.52 21.02 -3.25
C VAL A 447 7.13 21.01 -1.85
N VAL A 448 7.13 22.16 -1.14
CA VAL A 448 7.50 22.21 0.28
C VAL A 448 6.62 21.26 1.10
N ALA A 449 5.30 21.29 0.88
CA ALA A 449 4.37 20.39 1.57
C ALA A 449 4.57 18.91 1.21
N ASP A 450 5.02 18.59 0.00
CA ASP A 450 5.35 17.23 -0.41
C ASP A 450 6.58 16.70 0.32
N HIS A 451 7.62 17.53 0.53
CA HIS A 451 8.80 17.17 1.32
C HIS A 451 8.54 17.03 2.83
N LEU A 452 7.42 17.58 3.34
CA LEU A 452 6.96 17.34 4.71
C LEU A 452 6.21 16.02 4.88
N LYS A 453 5.97 15.26 3.78
CA LYS A 453 5.34 13.94 3.88
C LYS A 453 6.34 12.95 4.46
N ARG A 454 5.82 12.11 5.35
CA ARG A 454 6.58 10.99 5.94
C ARG A 454 6.64 9.82 4.96
N PRO A 455 7.67 8.96 5.05
CA PRO A 455 7.78 7.76 4.22
C PRO A 455 6.52 6.89 4.30
N SER A 456 5.96 6.49 3.15
CA SER A 456 4.74 5.68 3.14
C SER A 456 5.01 4.27 3.69
N GLN A 457 4.30 3.89 4.75
CA GLN A 457 4.30 2.51 5.22
C GLN A 457 3.44 1.62 4.31
N LYS A 458 3.71 0.31 4.34
CA LYS A 458 2.86 -0.71 3.69
C LYS A 458 1.40 -0.49 4.11
N SER A 459 0.44 -0.82 3.23
CA SER A 459 -1.00 -0.72 3.54
C SER A 459 -1.32 -1.31 4.92
N ASN A 460 -1.87 -0.48 5.81
CA ASN A 460 -2.28 -0.86 7.17
C ASN A 460 -3.16 -2.13 7.18
N ASP A 461 -4.04 -2.28 6.19
CA ASP A 461 -4.91 -3.45 6.06
C ASP A 461 -4.13 -4.75 5.85
N ALA A 462 -3.00 -4.70 5.14
CA ALA A 462 -2.14 -5.86 4.93
C ALA A 462 -1.48 -6.30 6.25
N ILE A 463 -0.99 -5.34 7.05
CA ILE A 463 -0.35 -5.63 8.36
C ILE A 463 -1.41 -6.14 9.34
N VAL A 464 -2.57 -5.50 9.40
CA VAL A 464 -3.71 -5.95 10.24
C VAL A 464 -4.15 -7.35 9.85
N GLY A 465 -4.16 -7.68 8.54
CA GLY A 465 -4.45 -9.02 8.05
C GLY A 465 -3.46 -10.10 8.54
N LEU A 466 -2.19 -9.74 8.77
CA LEU A 466 -1.17 -10.63 9.31
C LEU A 466 -1.22 -10.74 10.85
N VAL A 467 -1.59 -9.65 11.53
CA VAL A 467 -1.64 -9.58 13.00
C VAL A 467 -2.89 -10.25 13.56
N ARG A 468 -4.04 -10.09 12.90
CA ARG A 468 -5.33 -10.60 13.39
C ARG A 468 -5.32 -12.10 13.72
N PRO A 469 -4.75 -13.01 12.90
CA PRO A 469 -4.65 -14.41 13.25
C PRO A 469 -3.82 -14.69 14.50
N ILE A 470 -2.74 -13.93 14.73
CA ILE A 470 -1.87 -14.09 15.91
C ILE A 470 -2.64 -13.69 17.18
N VAL A 471 -3.33 -12.55 17.13
CA VAL A 471 -4.15 -12.08 18.25
C VAL A 471 -5.26 -13.07 18.59
N GLN A 472 -5.92 -13.63 17.56
CA GLN A 472 -6.97 -14.63 17.76
C GLN A 472 -6.42 -15.94 18.34
N ASP A 473 -5.27 -16.41 17.85
CA ASP A 473 -4.64 -17.64 18.35
C ASP A 473 -4.20 -17.50 19.82
N VAL A 474 -3.68 -16.34 20.23
CA VAL A 474 -3.36 -16.08 21.65
C VAL A 474 -4.61 -16.00 22.52
N ARG A 475 -5.67 -15.36 22.03
CA ARG A 475 -6.94 -15.30 22.75
C ARG A 475 -7.56 -16.68 22.99
N ASP A 476 -7.51 -17.56 21.99
CA ASP A 476 -8.13 -18.88 22.05
C ASP A 476 -7.21 -19.94 22.67
N GLY A 477 -5.89 -19.79 22.51
CA GLY A 477 -4.87 -20.79 22.84
C GLY A 477 -3.93 -20.42 23.98
N GLY A 478 -4.10 -19.26 24.62
CA GLY A 478 -3.41 -18.88 25.85
C GLY A 478 -1.89 -18.97 25.78
N ASP A 479 -1.26 -19.45 26.86
CA ASP A 479 0.19 -19.60 27.01
C ASP A 479 0.81 -20.43 25.88
N ALA A 480 0.11 -21.48 25.42
CA ALA A 480 0.61 -22.35 24.37
C ALA A 480 0.77 -21.60 23.04
N ALA A 481 -0.16 -20.70 22.72
CA ALA A 481 -0.07 -19.85 21.53
C ALA A 481 1.05 -18.82 21.68
N VAL A 482 1.21 -18.20 22.87
CA VAL A 482 2.32 -17.26 23.12
C VAL A 482 3.66 -17.97 22.91
N LEU A 483 3.89 -19.13 23.54
CA LEU A 483 5.11 -19.92 23.38
C LEU A 483 5.34 -20.37 21.94
N LYS A 484 4.30 -20.81 21.24
CA LYS A 484 4.36 -21.18 19.82
C LYS A 484 4.91 -20.03 18.96
N TYR A 485 4.46 -18.80 19.19
CA TYR A 485 4.98 -17.65 18.46
C TYR A 485 6.35 -17.22 18.95
N THR A 486 6.64 -17.31 20.25
CA THR A 486 7.98 -17.03 20.80
C THR A 486 9.04 -17.99 20.25
N HIS A 487 8.73 -19.29 20.16
CA HIS A 487 9.60 -20.30 19.56
C HIS A 487 9.83 -20.04 18.08
N LYS A 488 8.83 -19.51 17.38
CA LYS A 488 8.89 -19.23 15.96
C LYS A 488 9.69 -17.97 15.63
N PHE A 489 9.43 -16.87 16.32
CA PHE A 489 9.98 -15.56 15.96
C PHE A 489 11.28 -15.25 16.70
N GLU A 490 11.33 -15.48 18.01
CA GLU A 490 12.52 -15.25 18.84
C GLU A 490 13.45 -16.47 18.89
N LYS A 491 13.05 -17.63 18.34
CA LYS A 491 13.81 -18.90 18.29
C LYS A 491 14.13 -19.50 19.68
N ALA A 492 13.47 -19.01 20.73
CA ALA A 492 13.66 -19.42 22.11
C ALA A 492 12.96 -20.74 22.46
N THR A 493 13.32 -21.82 21.78
CA THR A 493 12.63 -23.14 21.88
C THR A 493 12.80 -23.84 23.22
N SER A 494 13.75 -23.40 24.05
CA SER A 494 13.98 -23.88 25.42
C SER A 494 12.94 -23.34 26.42
N LEU A 495 12.22 -22.26 26.09
CA LEU A 495 11.24 -21.67 26.99
C LEU A 495 10.00 -22.55 27.14
N THR A 496 9.67 -22.86 28.38
CA THR A 496 8.49 -23.67 28.77
C THR A 496 7.39 -22.84 29.42
N SER A 497 7.67 -21.57 29.75
CA SER A 497 6.71 -20.61 30.29
C SER A 497 6.86 -19.28 29.54
N PRO A 498 5.75 -18.62 29.16
CA PRO A 498 5.81 -17.33 28.47
C PRO A 498 6.04 -16.17 29.45
N VAL A 499 6.23 -16.43 30.75
CA VAL A 499 6.32 -15.39 31.77
C VAL A 499 7.42 -15.68 32.80
N LEU A 500 8.14 -14.64 33.19
CA LEU A 500 9.01 -14.60 34.36
C LEU A 500 8.31 -13.79 35.46
N ARG A 501 8.05 -14.37 36.62
CA ARG A 501 7.31 -13.72 37.73
C ARG A 501 8.25 -13.22 38.81
N ALA A 502 7.85 -12.15 39.49
CA ALA A 502 8.50 -11.69 40.72
C ALA A 502 8.29 -12.70 41.87
N PRO A 503 9.21 -12.78 42.85
CA PRO A 503 10.46 -12.03 42.95
C PRO A 503 11.50 -12.48 41.91
N PHE A 504 12.13 -11.52 41.23
CA PHE A 504 13.14 -11.79 40.21
C PHE A 504 14.47 -12.23 40.86
N PRO A 505 15.08 -13.35 40.43
CA PRO A 505 16.35 -13.81 40.98
C PRO A 505 17.49 -12.82 40.76
N GLU A 506 18.34 -12.61 41.78
CA GLU A 506 19.55 -11.76 41.67
C GLU A 506 20.50 -12.23 40.57
N SER A 507 20.56 -13.55 40.30
CA SER A 507 21.36 -14.13 39.22
C SER A 507 20.96 -13.65 37.83
N LEU A 508 19.72 -13.15 37.65
CA LEU A 508 19.25 -12.57 36.39
C LEU A 508 19.50 -11.06 36.31
N MET A 509 20.05 -10.45 37.35
CA MET A 509 20.30 -9.00 37.46
C MET A 509 21.79 -8.67 37.60
N GLN A 510 22.65 -9.53 37.05
CA GLN A 510 24.10 -9.35 37.10
C GLN A 510 24.52 -8.25 36.13
N LEU A 511 24.82 -7.07 36.68
CA LEU A 511 25.25 -5.86 35.97
C LEU A 511 26.59 -5.38 36.52
N SER A 512 27.33 -4.62 35.69
CA SER A 512 28.48 -3.88 36.20
C SER A 512 28.03 -2.79 37.19
N PRO A 513 28.84 -2.44 38.20
CA PRO A 513 28.54 -1.33 39.10
C PRO A 513 28.27 -0.02 38.34
N GLU A 514 28.98 0.22 37.23
CA GLU A 514 28.84 1.41 36.40
C GLU A 514 27.48 1.44 35.69
N THR A 515 27.06 0.32 35.08
CA THR A 515 25.74 0.21 34.43
C THR A 515 24.62 0.36 35.45
N GLN A 516 24.77 -0.25 36.63
CA GLN A 516 23.79 -0.13 37.70
C GLN A 516 23.64 1.32 38.17
N ALA A 517 24.76 2.01 38.40
CA ALA A 517 24.75 3.41 38.81
C ALA A 517 24.09 4.31 37.74
N ALA A 518 24.36 4.07 36.45
CA ALA A 518 23.74 4.82 35.37
C ALA A 518 22.21 4.62 35.31
N LEU A 519 21.74 3.37 35.43
CA LEU A 519 20.30 3.06 35.50
C LEU A 519 19.65 3.72 36.71
N ASP A 520 20.29 3.68 37.88
CA ASP A 520 19.76 4.30 39.09
C ASP A 520 19.63 5.82 38.96
N VAL A 521 20.64 6.51 38.38
CA VAL A 521 20.55 7.95 38.10
C VAL A 521 19.39 8.28 37.17
N SER A 522 19.23 7.51 36.09
CA SER A 522 18.13 7.71 35.14
C SER A 522 16.77 7.47 35.78
N ILE A 523 16.60 6.37 36.54
CA ILE A 523 15.37 6.07 37.28
C ILE A 523 15.02 7.23 38.22
N ASP A 524 15.99 7.75 38.98
CA ASP A 524 15.77 8.84 39.92
C ASP A 524 15.34 10.13 39.21
N ASN A 525 15.95 10.49 38.08
CA ASN A 525 15.58 11.68 37.33
C ASN A 525 14.19 11.56 36.71
N ILE A 526 13.87 10.40 36.09
CA ILE A 526 12.55 10.12 35.53
C ILE A 526 11.49 10.17 36.65
N ALA A 527 11.77 9.57 37.80
CA ALA A 527 10.86 9.56 38.94
C ALA A 527 10.61 10.98 39.47
N LYS A 528 11.65 11.80 39.61
CA LYS A 528 11.52 13.22 40.03
C LYS A 528 10.64 14.00 39.07
N PHE A 529 10.90 13.93 37.76
CA PHE A 529 10.13 14.67 36.76
C PHE A 529 8.66 14.23 36.72
N HIS A 530 8.39 12.93 36.71
CA HIS A 530 7.01 12.42 36.66
C HIS A 530 6.27 12.61 37.98
N SER A 531 6.95 12.61 39.14
CA SER A 531 6.34 12.95 40.43
C SER A 531 5.93 14.42 40.50
N ALA A 532 6.73 15.33 39.92
CA ALA A 532 6.39 16.75 39.87
C ALA A 532 5.09 17.04 39.10
N GLN A 533 4.70 16.17 38.16
CA GLN A 533 3.44 16.28 37.42
C GLN A 533 2.20 16.00 38.28
N GLN A 534 2.35 15.48 39.51
CA GLN A 534 1.22 15.27 40.43
C GLN A 534 0.49 16.56 40.77
N GLY A 535 1.19 17.71 40.83
CA GLY A 535 0.58 19.02 41.12
C GLY A 535 -0.50 19.43 40.10
N GLY A 536 -0.37 19.04 38.83
CA GLY A 536 -1.41 19.27 37.80
C GLY A 536 -2.63 18.35 37.93
N ASN A 537 -2.52 17.30 38.75
CA ASN A 537 -3.51 16.25 38.95
C ASN A 537 -4.22 16.33 40.32
N GLU A 538 -4.03 17.44 41.04
CA GLU A 538 -4.68 17.71 42.32
C GLU A 538 -6.21 17.71 42.21
N ALA A 539 -6.85 17.48 43.36
CA ALA A 539 -8.30 17.47 43.46
C ALA A 539 -8.86 18.86 43.20
N LEU A 540 -9.56 19.04 42.08
CA LEU A 540 -10.34 20.24 41.82
C LEU A 540 -11.63 20.15 42.64
N SER A 541 -11.98 21.19 43.39
CA SER A 541 -13.30 21.32 44.02
C SER A 541 -13.78 22.75 43.86
N MET A 542 -15.00 22.90 43.35
CA MET A 542 -15.59 24.20 43.03
C MET A 542 -17.09 24.16 43.29
N GLU A 543 -17.58 25.18 43.98
CA GLU A 543 -19.01 25.45 44.06
C GLU A 543 -19.43 26.22 42.79
N THR A 544 -20.23 25.59 41.94
CA THR A 544 -20.66 26.18 40.67
C THR A 544 -21.83 27.15 40.85
N MET A 545 -22.64 26.91 41.89
CA MET A 545 -23.67 27.80 42.41
C MET A 545 -23.94 27.43 43.87
N PRO A 546 -24.55 28.32 44.67
CA PRO A 546 -24.82 28.05 46.08
C PRO A 546 -25.47 26.68 46.32
N GLY A 547 -24.82 25.84 47.12
CA GLY A 547 -25.25 24.50 47.47
C GLY A 547 -24.95 23.42 46.43
N VAL A 548 -24.19 23.70 45.37
CA VAL A 548 -23.83 22.75 44.28
C VAL A 548 -22.32 22.71 44.11
N VAL A 549 -21.69 21.66 44.65
CA VAL A 549 -20.24 21.45 44.59
C VAL A 549 -19.90 20.39 43.55
N CYS A 550 -19.04 20.74 42.61
CA CYS A 550 -18.44 19.82 41.65
C CYS A 550 -16.96 19.62 41.97
N SER A 551 -16.45 18.40 41.78
CA SER A 551 -15.04 18.09 41.98
C SER A 551 -14.50 17.11 40.96
N ARG A 552 -13.17 17.07 40.81
CA ARG A 552 -12.42 16.12 39.99
C ARG A 552 -11.25 15.58 40.81
N PHE A 553 -11.06 14.27 40.85
CA PHE A 553 -9.92 13.63 41.52
C PHE A 553 -9.32 12.53 40.65
N SER A 554 -8.03 12.25 40.86
CA SER A 554 -7.26 11.31 40.04
C SER A 554 -7.17 9.92 40.70
N ARG A 555 -7.18 8.85 39.89
CA ARG A 555 -6.95 7.48 40.34
C ARG A 555 -6.05 6.73 39.34
N PRO A 556 -5.08 5.92 39.80
CA PRO A 556 -4.30 5.10 38.88
C PRO A 556 -5.18 4.12 38.10
N ILE A 557 -4.74 3.84 36.88
CA ILE A 557 -5.15 2.63 36.16
C ILE A 557 -4.60 1.45 36.96
N GLU A 558 -5.45 0.48 37.26
CA GLU A 558 -5.11 -0.58 38.21
C GLU A 558 -4.03 -1.51 37.66
N ARG A 559 -4.15 -1.87 36.38
CA ARG A 559 -3.28 -2.85 35.72
C ARG A 559 -2.78 -2.29 34.39
N VAL A 560 -1.47 -2.20 34.23
CA VAL A 560 -0.85 -1.67 33.01
C VAL A 560 0.16 -2.66 32.44
N GLY A 561 0.12 -2.80 31.12
CA GLY A 561 1.06 -3.61 30.34
C GLY A 561 2.04 -2.69 29.62
N LEU A 562 3.33 -2.95 29.75
CA LEU A 562 4.40 -2.12 29.21
C LEU A 562 5.16 -2.96 28.19
N TYR A 563 5.10 -2.59 26.92
CA TYR A 563 5.82 -3.27 25.87
C TYR A 563 7.19 -2.62 25.65
N ILE A 564 8.25 -3.42 25.76
CA ILE A 564 9.65 -3.01 25.60
C ILE A 564 10.20 -3.70 24.37
N PRO A 565 10.49 -2.96 23.28
CA PRO A 565 11.07 -3.54 22.08
C PRO A 565 12.43 -4.19 22.36
N GLY A 566 12.81 -5.16 21.52
CA GLY A 566 14.11 -5.81 21.57
C GLY A 566 14.49 -6.39 20.21
N GLY A 567 15.47 -7.30 20.19
CA GLY A 567 16.01 -7.91 18.97
C GLY A 567 17.51 -7.69 18.86
N THR A 568 17.94 -6.82 17.95
CA THR A 568 19.36 -6.49 17.74
C THR A 568 19.94 -5.53 18.79
N ALA A 569 19.09 -4.82 19.54
CA ALA A 569 19.48 -3.93 20.63
C ALA A 569 18.64 -4.21 21.89
N VAL A 570 19.22 -3.89 23.04
CA VAL A 570 18.58 -3.97 24.37
C VAL A 570 18.16 -2.55 24.76
N LEU A 571 16.90 -2.35 25.14
CA LEU A 571 16.34 -1.01 25.42
C LEU A 571 15.88 -0.87 26.89
N PRO A 572 16.81 -0.79 27.86
CA PRO A 572 16.44 -0.57 29.26
C PRO A 572 15.89 0.83 29.49
N SER A 573 16.22 1.80 28.63
CA SER A 573 15.62 3.14 28.62
C SER A 573 14.10 3.07 28.51
N THR A 574 13.54 2.34 27.54
CA THR A 574 12.08 2.18 27.42
C THR A 574 11.45 1.49 28.62
N ALA A 575 12.13 0.52 29.22
CA ALA A 575 11.66 -0.09 30.47
C ALA A 575 11.54 0.94 31.60
N MET A 576 12.52 1.85 31.73
CA MET A 576 12.48 2.92 32.74
C MET A 576 11.38 3.95 32.41
N MET A 577 11.32 4.40 31.15
CA MET A 577 10.39 5.43 30.69
C MET A 577 8.91 5.01 30.78
N LEU A 578 8.63 3.70 30.76
CA LEU A 578 7.29 3.17 30.98
C LEU A 578 7.04 2.75 32.43
N GLY A 579 8.01 2.08 33.06
CA GLY A 579 7.85 1.47 34.37
C GLY A 579 7.86 2.50 35.51
N VAL A 580 8.76 3.49 35.45
CA VAL A 580 8.88 4.52 36.49
C VAL A 580 7.61 5.37 36.62
N PRO A 581 6.99 5.92 35.56
CA PRO A 581 5.74 6.65 35.72
C PRO A 581 4.57 5.76 36.18
N ALA A 582 4.53 4.48 35.79
CA ALA A 582 3.53 3.54 36.31
C ALA A 582 3.66 3.33 37.83
N MET A 583 4.90 3.18 38.31
CA MET A 583 5.23 3.09 39.74
C MET A 583 4.85 4.39 40.47
N VAL A 584 5.23 5.55 39.94
CA VAL A 584 4.92 6.87 40.52
C VAL A 584 3.41 7.13 40.57
N ALA A 585 2.64 6.68 39.56
CA ALA A 585 1.19 6.78 39.55
C ALA A 585 0.51 5.89 40.62
N GLY A 586 1.21 4.84 41.08
CA GLY A 586 0.67 3.83 42.00
C GLY A 586 -0.19 2.78 41.30
N CYS A 587 0.15 2.42 40.05
CA CYS A 587 -0.47 1.26 39.40
C CYS A 587 -0.23 -0.01 40.21
N GLN A 588 -1.27 -0.80 40.47
CA GLN A 588 -1.18 -1.95 41.38
C GLN A 588 -0.53 -3.16 40.72
N LYS A 589 -0.75 -3.33 39.41
CA LYS A 589 -0.12 -4.39 38.61
C LYS A 589 0.59 -3.79 37.42
N ILE A 590 1.90 -4.02 37.37
CA ILE A 590 2.76 -3.61 36.27
C ILE A 590 3.28 -4.90 35.61
N VAL A 591 2.90 -5.11 34.34
CA VAL A 591 3.35 -6.26 33.54
C VAL A 591 4.24 -5.72 32.44
N LEU A 592 5.51 -6.14 32.40
CA LEU A 592 6.39 -5.83 31.28
C LEU A 592 6.27 -6.93 30.22
N ALA A 593 6.53 -6.61 28.96
CA ALA A 593 6.70 -7.57 27.89
C ALA A 593 7.95 -7.23 27.10
N SER A 594 8.84 -8.21 26.91
CA SER A 594 10.08 -8.02 26.15
C SER A 594 10.46 -9.32 25.47
N PRO A 595 10.88 -9.30 24.19
CA PRO A 595 11.29 -10.51 23.50
C PRO A 595 12.53 -11.13 24.16
N PRO A 596 12.53 -12.44 24.47
CA PRO A 596 13.71 -13.12 24.96
C PRO A 596 14.75 -13.26 23.83
N ARG A 597 15.99 -13.52 24.20
CA ARG A 597 17.03 -13.99 23.28
C ARG A 597 16.71 -15.41 22.81
N ALA A 598 17.39 -15.86 21.76
CA ALA A 598 17.20 -17.19 21.19
C ALA A 598 17.51 -18.35 22.15
N ASP A 599 18.27 -18.11 23.21
CA ASP A 599 18.51 -19.09 24.29
C ASP A 599 17.42 -19.10 25.37
N GLY A 600 16.43 -18.20 25.27
CA GLY A 600 15.36 -18.01 26.24
C GLY A 600 15.67 -17.00 27.35
N SER A 601 16.88 -16.46 27.40
CA SER A 601 17.26 -15.46 28.40
C SER A 601 16.65 -14.09 28.10
N VAL A 602 16.39 -13.31 29.14
CA VAL A 602 16.05 -11.88 29.05
C VAL A 602 17.28 -11.05 29.47
N SER A 603 17.38 -9.81 28.99
CA SER A 603 18.50 -8.94 29.37
C SER A 603 18.49 -8.63 30.88
N PRO A 604 19.66 -8.69 31.55
CA PRO A 604 19.75 -8.35 32.97
C PRO A 604 19.30 -6.92 33.28
N GLU A 605 19.55 -5.98 32.38
CA GLU A 605 19.12 -4.58 32.51
C GLU A 605 17.59 -4.46 32.56
N ILE A 606 16.87 -5.21 31.72
CA ILE A 606 15.40 -5.25 31.74
C ILE A 606 14.87 -5.86 33.04
N VAL A 607 15.47 -6.95 33.52
CA VAL A 607 15.08 -7.59 34.78
C VAL A 607 15.34 -6.65 35.97
N TYR A 608 16.48 -5.95 35.95
CA TYR A 608 16.85 -4.98 36.97
C TYR A 608 15.84 -3.83 37.05
N VAL A 609 15.47 -3.25 35.90
CA VAL A 609 14.45 -2.20 35.86
C VAL A 609 13.09 -2.73 36.30
N ALA A 610 12.68 -3.92 35.84
CA ALA A 610 11.44 -4.57 36.26
C ALA A 610 11.36 -4.75 37.78
N HIS A 611 12.48 -5.14 38.41
CA HIS A 611 12.60 -5.22 39.85
C HIS A 611 12.45 -3.86 40.53
N LYS A 612 13.16 -2.83 40.05
CA LYS A 612 13.13 -1.47 40.61
C LYS A 612 11.75 -0.82 40.56
N VAL A 613 11.00 -1.04 39.48
CA VAL A 613 9.65 -0.47 39.31
C VAL A 613 8.55 -1.31 39.97
N GLY A 614 8.90 -2.44 40.59
CA GLY A 614 7.94 -3.31 41.26
C GLY A 614 7.03 -4.08 40.32
N ALA A 615 7.53 -4.49 39.14
CA ALA A 615 6.76 -5.27 38.18
C ALA A 615 6.31 -6.63 38.76
N GLU A 616 5.07 -7.03 38.47
CA GLU A 616 4.53 -8.35 38.84
C GLU A 616 5.24 -9.46 38.04
N SER A 617 5.47 -9.18 36.76
CA SER A 617 6.00 -10.16 35.81
C SER A 617 6.54 -9.52 34.54
N ILE A 618 7.37 -10.29 33.82
CA ILE A 618 7.85 -10.02 32.47
C ILE A 618 7.31 -11.11 31.55
N VAL A 619 6.51 -10.74 30.55
CA VAL A 619 6.11 -11.61 29.44
C VAL A 619 7.31 -11.78 28.51
N LEU A 620 7.78 -13.01 28.37
CA LEU A 620 8.92 -13.40 27.54
C LEU A 620 8.46 -13.60 26.08
N ALA A 621 7.97 -12.53 25.48
CA ALA A 621 7.52 -12.50 24.08
C ALA A 621 7.63 -11.08 23.49
N GLY A 622 7.88 -10.99 22.18
CA GLY A 622 7.77 -9.77 21.40
C GLY A 622 6.48 -9.68 20.59
N GLY A 623 6.43 -8.75 19.64
CA GLY A 623 5.41 -8.67 18.59
C GLY A 623 3.95 -8.60 19.05
N ALA A 624 3.07 -9.02 18.14
CA ALA A 624 1.62 -9.01 18.35
C ALA A 624 1.16 -10.00 19.44
N GLN A 625 1.90 -11.11 19.61
CA GLN A 625 1.58 -12.14 20.60
C GLN A 625 1.70 -11.61 22.04
N ALA A 626 2.70 -10.78 22.32
CA ALA A 626 2.87 -10.15 23.63
C ALA A 626 1.74 -9.14 23.93
N VAL A 627 1.38 -8.32 22.94
CA VAL A 627 0.27 -7.37 23.06
C VAL A 627 -1.05 -8.12 23.34
N ALA A 628 -1.32 -9.19 22.60
CA ALA A 628 -2.51 -10.02 22.80
C ALA A 628 -2.53 -10.67 24.18
N ALA A 629 -1.40 -11.21 24.65
CA ALA A 629 -1.29 -11.84 25.96
C ALA A 629 -1.63 -10.86 27.10
N MET A 630 -1.13 -9.62 27.03
CA MET A 630 -1.48 -8.58 28.01
C MET A 630 -2.95 -8.12 27.87
N ALA A 631 -3.46 -8.00 26.65
CA ALA A 631 -4.82 -7.49 26.38
C ALA A 631 -5.92 -8.43 26.88
N TYR A 632 -5.78 -9.73 26.62
CA TYR A 632 -6.79 -10.74 26.96
C TYR A 632 -6.47 -11.48 28.26
N GLY A 633 -5.21 -11.48 28.69
CA GLY A 633 -4.71 -12.39 29.71
C GLY A 633 -4.57 -13.82 29.17
N THR A 634 -3.76 -14.62 29.85
CA THR A 634 -3.61 -16.07 29.61
C THR A 634 -3.62 -16.80 30.95
N GLU A 635 -3.34 -18.10 30.96
CA GLU A 635 -3.19 -18.89 32.18
C GLU A 635 -2.12 -18.31 33.10
N SER A 636 -1.03 -17.77 32.53
CA SER A 636 0.08 -17.22 33.30
C SER A 636 0.33 -15.73 33.11
N VAL A 637 -0.24 -15.06 32.10
CA VAL A 637 -0.10 -13.61 31.89
C VAL A 637 -1.34 -12.88 32.42
N SER A 638 -1.12 -11.94 33.34
CA SER A 638 -2.19 -11.09 33.89
C SER A 638 -2.77 -10.18 32.81
N LYS A 639 -4.10 -10.19 32.62
CA LYS A 639 -4.81 -9.19 31.81
C LYS A 639 -4.60 -7.79 32.37
N VAL A 640 -4.32 -6.82 31.50
CA VAL A 640 -4.18 -5.39 31.85
C VAL A 640 -5.34 -4.54 31.33
N ASP A 641 -5.45 -3.29 31.79
CA ASP A 641 -6.50 -2.33 31.40
C ASP A 641 -5.99 -1.26 30.42
N LYS A 642 -4.66 -1.07 30.37
CA LYS A 642 -4.00 -0.22 29.36
C LYS A 642 -2.65 -0.81 28.95
N ILE A 643 -2.35 -0.79 27.66
CA ILE A 643 -1.05 -1.20 27.10
C ILE A 643 -0.32 0.04 26.60
N LEU A 644 0.92 0.21 27.04
CA LEU A 644 1.79 1.32 26.66
C LEU A 644 3.10 0.81 26.08
N GLY A 645 3.76 1.66 25.30
CA GLY A 645 5.09 1.41 24.78
C GLY A 645 5.16 1.41 23.26
N PRO A 646 6.30 1.85 22.69
CA PRO A 646 6.50 1.90 21.26
C PRO A 646 6.70 0.48 20.69
N GLY A 647 6.66 0.34 19.38
CA GLY A 647 7.00 -0.91 18.73
C GLY A 647 6.94 -0.79 17.22
N ASN A 648 7.41 -1.84 16.54
CA ASN A 648 7.31 -1.88 15.09
C ASN A 648 5.85 -1.92 14.62
N GLN A 649 5.66 -1.81 13.31
CA GLN A 649 4.34 -1.80 12.66
C GLN A 649 3.39 -2.95 13.09
N PHE A 650 3.91 -4.13 13.45
CA PHE A 650 3.09 -5.26 13.92
C PHE A 650 2.58 -5.06 15.34
N VAL A 651 3.42 -4.50 16.22
CA VAL A 651 3.05 -4.15 17.60
C VAL A 651 2.02 -3.02 17.57
N THR A 652 2.24 -1.97 16.77
CA THR A 652 1.28 -0.88 16.60
C THR A 652 -0.06 -1.40 16.08
N ALA A 653 -0.05 -2.23 15.03
CA ALA A 653 -1.28 -2.82 14.51
C ALA A 653 -2.00 -3.70 15.54
N ALA A 654 -1.27 -4.47 16.36
CA ALA A 654 -1.85 -5.27 17.43
C ALA A 654 -2.49 -4.40 18.52
N LYS A 655 -1.80 -3.34 18.96
CA LYS A 655 -2.30 -2.36 19.93
C LYS A 655 -3.60 -1.72 19.44
N MET A 656 -3.62 -1.26 18.19
CA MET A 656 -4.82 -0.68 17.58
C MET A 656 -5.96 -1.71 17.45
N LEU A 657 -5.65 -2.96 17.15
CA LEU A 657 -6.65 -4.02 17.03
C LEU A 657 -7.31 -4.31 18.39
N VAL A 658 -6.51 -4.53 19.44
CA VAL A 658 -7.05 -4.87 20.77
C VAL A 658 -7.77 -3.69 21.42
N ALA A 659 -7.32 -2.45 21.18
CA ALA A 659 -7.99 -1.25 21.68
C ALA A 659 -9.40 -1.06 21.10
N ASN A 660 -9.65 -1.57 19.88
CA ASN A 660 -10.96 -1.53 19.23
C ASN A 660 -11.84 -2.76 19.56
N ASP A 661 -11.29 -3.78 20.24
CA ASP A 661 -12.05 -4.93 20.68
C ASP A 661 -12.67 -4.67 22.06
N THR A 662 -13.97 -4.34 22.06
CA THR A 662 -14.74 -4.11 23.31
C THR A 662 -14.74 -5.31 24.26
N SER A 663 -14.50 -6.53 23.77
CA SER A 663 -14.39 -7.72 24.62
C SER A 663 -13.02 -7.85 25.31
N ALA A 664 -11.97 -7.23 24.77
CA ALA A 664 -10.70 -7.09 25.48
C ALA A 664 -10.83 -6.05 26.61
N GLY A 665 -11.57 -4.96 26.35
CA GLY A 665 -11.75 -3.87 27.32
C GLY A 665 -10.42 -3.28 27.76
N VAL A 666 -9.49 -3.09 26.81
CA VAL A 666 -8.15 -2.56 27.03
C VAL A 666 -8.00 -1.27 26.23
N SER A 667 -7.32 -0.28 26.80
CA SER A 667 -6.93 0.94 26.09
C SER A 667 -5.45 0.90 25.71
N ILE A 668 -5.01 1.84 24.87
CA ILE A 668 -3.59 2.04 24.57
C ILE A 668 -3.18 3.47 24.89
N ASP A 669 -1.88 3.72 25.00
CA ASP A 669 -1.30 5.07 25.05
C ASP A 669 -1.55 5.85 23.75
N MET A 670 -0.95 5.41 22.65
CA MET A 670 -0.96 6.08 21.35
C MET A 670 -0.55 5.12 20.22
N PRO A 671 -0.92 5.42 18.97
CA PRO A 671 -0.31 4.81 17.80
C PRO A 671 1.16 5.23 17.67
N ALA A 672 2.02 4.34 17.15
CA ALA A 672 3.43 4.64 16.87
C ALA A 672 3.78 4.27 15.41
N GLY A 673 4.40 5.21 14.70
CA GLY A 673 5.12 5.04 13.44
C GLY A 673 6.64 5.06 13.63
N PRO A 674 7.43 5.20 12.54
CA PRO A 674 8.88 5.34 12.61
C PRO A 674 9.28 6.58 13.43
N SER A 675 10.46 6.55 14.03
CA SER A 675 10.95 7.67 14.85
C SER A 675 11.43 8.85 14.00
N GLU A 676 11.31 10.06 14.56
CA GLU A 676 11.47 11.32 13.82
C GLU A 676 12.14 12.42 14.67
N VAL A 677 13.10 13.14 14.08
CA VAL A 677 13.68 14.36 14.69
C VAL A 677 13.63 15.51 13.71
N LEU A 678 13.31 16.70 14.23
CA LEU A 678 13.39 17.96 13.51
C LEU A 678 14.30 18.91 14.27
N VAL A 679 15.40 19.32 13.64
CA VAL A 679 16.33 20.31 14.19
C VAL A 679 16.07 21.66 13.53
N ILE A 680 15.82 22.70 14.32
CA ILE A 680 15.83 24.09 13.85
C ILE A 680 17.18 24.69 14.23
N ALA A 681 17.93 25.16 13.23
CA ALA A 681 19.27 25.69 13.40
C ALA A 681 19.40 27.09 12.77
N ASP A 682 20.10 27.99 13.44
CA ASP A 682 20.46 29.31 12.91
C ASP A 682 21.98 29.47 12.80
N ARG A 683 22.45 30.69 12.52
CA ARG A 683 23.87 30.99 12.32
C ARG A 683 24.75 30.72 13.55
N GLN A 684 24.19 30.62 14.75
CA GLN A 684 24.93 30.32 15.98
C GLN A 684 25.01 28.82 16.27
N ALA A 685 24.25 27.98 15.54
CA ALA A 685 24.31 26.54 15.67
C ALA A 685 25.71 26.02 15.35
N ASN A 686 26.16 25.01 16.10
CA ASN A 686 27.39 24.30 15.79
C ASN A 686 27.08 23.22 14.76
N PRO A 687 27.70 23.24 13.56
CA PRO A 687 27.41 22.26 12.52
C PRO A 687 27.57 20.80 12.97
N ALA A 688 28.60 20.52 13.78
CA ALA A 688 28.85 19.18 14.29
C ALA A 688 27.75 18.69 15.24
N PHE A 689 27.15 19.60 16.02
CA PHE A 689 26.06 19.26 16.95
C PHE A 689 24.76 19.01 16.19
N VAL A 690 24.44 19.86 15.21
CA VAL A 690 23.29 19.65 14.32
C VAL A 690 23.40 18.29 13.62
N ALA A 691 24.56 18.00 13.03
CA ALA A 691 24.82 16.72 12.38
C ALA A 691 24.67 15.55 13.35
N SER A 692 25.24 15.62 14.56
CA SER A 692 25.16 14.53 15.52
C SER A 692 23.72 14.25 15.97
N ASP A 693 22.89 15.28 16.15
CA ASP A 693 21.48 15.13 16.52
C ASP A 693 20.64 14.53 15.37
N LEU A 694 20.89 14.94 14.13
CA LEU A 694 20.25 14.30 12.96
C LEU A 694 20.65 12.82 12.88
N LEU A 695 21.93 12.51 13.09
CA LEU A 695 22.45 11.15 12.98
C LEU A 695 22.00 10.24 14.13
N SER A 696 21.85 10.78 15.35
CA SER A 696 21.37 10.00 16.50
C SER A 696 19.99 9.42 16.25
N GLN A 697 19.10 10.16 15.58
CA GLN A 697 17.80 9.63 15.20
C GLN A 697 17.87 8.74 13.95
N ALA A 698 18.70 9.10 12.95
CA ALA A 698 18.83 8.34 11.70
C ALA A 698 19.32 6.89 11.91
N GLU A 699 20.10 6.63 12.96
CA GLU A 699 20.59 5.28 13.26
C GLU A 699 19.53 4.34 13.86
N HIS A 700 18.37 4.84 14.31
CA HIS A 700 17.32 3.99 14.89
C HIS A 700 16.80 2.95 13.89
N GLY A 701 16.59 3.35 12.64
CA GLY A 701 16.04 2.48 11.59
C GLY A 701 15.99 3.18 10.23
N VAL A 702 15.98 2.37 9.16
CA VAL A 702 15.97 2.85 7.76
C VAL A 702 14.71 3.65 7.41
N ASP A 703 13.65 3.51 8.20
CA ASP A 703 12.38 4.21 8.07
C ASP A 703 12.28 5.48 8.93
N SER A 704 13.30 5.78 9.75
CA SER A 704 13.37 7.02 10.53
C SER A 704 13.55 8.21 9.60
N GLN A 705 12.89 9.34 9.88
CA GLN A 705 13.01 10.56 9.07
C GLN A 705 13.62 11.67 9.91
N VAL A 706 14.62 12.36 9.36
CA VAL A 706 15.24 13.51 10.03
C VAL A 706 15.06 14.76 9.17
N ILE A 707 14.81 15.89 9.83
CA ILE A 707 14.57 17.16 9.16
C ILE A 707 15.47 18.23 9.77
N LEU A 708 16.16 18.97 8.93
CA LEU A 708 16.82 20.21 9.31
C LEU A 708 16.02 21.40 8.79
N ILE A 709 15.71 22.38 9.63
CA ILE A 709 15.23 23.69 9.23
C ILE A 709 16.33 24.72 9.53
N ALA A 710 17.03 25.16 8.50
CA ALA A 710 18.11 26.13 8.54
C ALA A 710 17.57 27.56 8.34
N ILE A 711 17.68 28.40 9.36
CA ILE A 711 17.23 29.80 9.34
C ILE A 711 18.36 30.68 8.80
N ASP A 712 18.14 31.25 7.61
CA ASP A 712 19.01 32.27 7.01
C ASP A 712 20.50 31.87 6.95
N LEU A 713 20.79 30.58 6.76
CA LEU A 713 22.16 30.08 6.57
C LEU A 713 22.62 30.29 5.13
N ASP A 714 23.86 30.76 4.97
CA ASP A 714 24.49 30.84 3.66
C ASP A 714 25.05 29.48 3.19
N GLU A 715 25.54 29.43 1.95
CA GLU A 715 26.05 28.19 1.35
C GLU A 715 27.22 27.58 2.13
N ALA A 716 28.10 28.40 2.69
CA ALA A 716 29.25 27.91 3.44
C ALA A 716 28.81 27.29 4.78
N GLN A 717 27.83 27.90 5.44
CA GLN A 717 27.26 27.38 6.69
C GLN A 717 26.45 26.09 6.47
N LEU A 718 25.66 26.02 5.39
CA LEU A 718 24.92 24.81 5.02
C LEU A 718 25.87 23.66 4.65
N GLN A 719 26.88 23.95 3.83
CA GLN A 719 27.92 23.00 3.45
C GLN A 719 28.66 22.45 4.67
N ALA A 720 28.97 23.28 5.68
CA ALA A 720 29.63 22.83 6.90
C ALA A 720 28.78 21.81 7.69
N ILE A 721 27.45 21.93 7.69
CA ILE A 721 26.57 20.93 8.31
C ILE A 721 26.56 19.64 7.50
N GLU A 722 26.47 19.73 6.18
CA GLU A 722 26.46 18.56 5.29
C GLU A 722 27.79 17.80 5.32
N ASP A 723 28.92 18.50 5.45
CA ASP A 723 30.24 17.90 5.63
C ASP A 723 30.35 17.13 6.96
N GLU A 724 29.79 17.67 8.04
CA GLU A 724 29.73 16.97 9.33
C GLU A 724 28.78 15.77 9.29
N VAL A 725 27.63 15.88 8.63
CA VAL A 725 26.70 14.74 8.43
C VAL A 725 27.42 13.61 7.68
N ASP A 726 28.12 13.92 6.59
CA ASP A 726 28.87 12.94 5.80
C ASP A 726 30.01 12.31 6.62
N GLN A 727 30.85 13.13 7.25
CA GLN A 727 32.00 12.68 8.02
C GLN A 727 31.59 11.80 9.20
N GLN A 728 30.60 12.23 9.97
CA GLN A 728 30.15 11.50 11.14
C GLN A 728 29.39 10.22 10.73
N ALA A 729 28.58 10.25 9.67
CA ALA A 729 27.88 9.05 9.18
C ALA A 729 28.86 7.92 8.78
N HIS A 730 29.97 8.26 8.12
CA HIS A 730 31.01 7.29 7.77
C HIS A 730 31.74 6.69 8.99
N ALA A 731 31.71 7.38 10.14
CA ALA A 731 32.29 6.88 11.38
C ALA A 731 31.35 5.94 12.16
N LEU A 732 30.06 5.85 11.78
CA LEU A 732 29.07 5.07 12.51
C LEU A 732 29.09 3.58 12.11
N PRO A 733 29.05 2.64 13.08
CA PRO A 733 28.94 1.21 12.80
C PRO A 733 27.67 0.80 12.02
N ARG A 734 26.63 1.65 12.06
CA ARG A 734 25.33 1.44 11.43
C ARG A 734 25.12 2.33 10.19
N MET A 735 26.20 2.72 9.51
CA MET A 735 26.19 3.61 8.34
C MET A 735 25.13 3.23 7.28
N ASP A 736 24.95 1.94 6.96
CA ASP A 736 23.95 1.51 5.97
C ASP A 736 22.51 1.89 6.35
N ILE A 737 22.19 1.85 7.66
CA ILE A 737 20.88 2.22 8.18
C ILE A 737 20.69 3.73 8.09
N VAL A 738 21.72 4.47 8.50
CA VAL A 738 21.78 5.93 8.43
C VAL A 738 21.61 6.40 6.99
N LYS A 739 22.34 5.82 6.03
CA LYS A 739 22.22 6.13 4.59
C LYS A 739 20.79 5.91 4.09
N GLY A 740 20.13 4.83 4.53
CA GLY A 740 18.73 4.55 4.21
C GLY A 740 17.76 5.59 4.77
N SER A 741 17.96 6.07 6.00
CA SER A 741 17.17 7.12 6.64
C SER A 741 17.37 8.48 5.98
N LEU A 742 18.64 8.85 5.70
CA LEU A 742 18.97 10.14 5.11
C LEU A 742 18.47 10.30 3.67
N ALA A 743 18.33 9.19 2.93
CA ALA A 743 17.83 9.21 1.55
C ALA A 743 16.40 9.77 1.38
N HIS A 744 15.60 9.83 2.46
CA HIS A 744 14.25 10.42 2.47
C HIS A 744 14.09 11.53 3.54
N SER A 745 15.23 12.03 4.02
CA SER A 745 15.34 13.16 4.95
C SER A 745 15.60 14.46 4.17
N VAL A 746 15.27 15.60 4.78
CA VAL A 746 15.28 16.89 4.07
C VAL A 746 15.81 18.05 4.91
N THR A 747 16.55 18.95 4.26
CA THR A 747 16.95 20.25 4.80
C THR A 747 16.10 21.34 4.16
N PHE A 748 15.33 22.08 4.97
CA PHE A 748 14.64 23.30 4.55
C PHE A 748 15.48 24.52 4.89
N VAL A 749 15.69 25.40 3.91
CA VAL A 749 16.25 26.73 4.13
C VAL A 749 15.11 27.73 4.18
N VAL A 750 14.99 28.45 5.29
CA VAL A 750 13.89 29.39 5.59
C VAL A 750 14.41 30.76 5.96
N ARG A 751 13.54 31.76 5.88
CA ARG A 751 13.92 33.17 6.02
C ARG A 751 14.12 33.58 7.48
N ASP A 752 13.27 33.07 8.36
CA ASP A 752 13.20 33.49 9.75
C ASP A 752 12.61 32.39 10.67
N LEU A 753 12.66 32.64 11.97
CA LEU A 753 12.15 31.74 13.00
C LEU A 753 10.63 31.52 12.89
N ALA A 754 9.87 32.52 12.44
CA ALA A 754 8.41 32.40 12.34
C ALA A 754 8.02 31.39 11.26
N GLU A 755 8.70 31.43 10.12
CA GLU A 755 8.57 30.43 9.06
C GLU A 755 9.03 29.04 9.52
N ALA A 756 10.16 28.95 10.22
CA ALA A 756 10.65 27.70 10.79
C ALA A 756 9.63 27.04 11.72
N MET A 757 9.05 27.83 12.63
CA MET A 757 8.04 27.36 13.58
C MET A 757 6.73 26.97 12.87
N ALA A 758 6.33 27.69 11.82
CA ALA A 758 5.14 27.31 11.04
C ALA A 758 5.31 25.93 10.39
N LEU A 759 6.46 25.64 9.78
CA LEU A 759 6.76 24.35 9.18
C LEU A 759 6.89 23.24 10.23
N SER A 760 7.59 23.50 11.33
CA SER A 760 7.72 22.53 12.44
C SER A 760 6.35 22.17 13.02
N ASN A 761 5.51 23.16 13.30
CA ASN A 761 4.14 22.94 13.80
C ASN A 761 3.24 22.22 12.79
N GLN A 762 3.43 22.47 11.48
CA GLN A 762 2.72 21.74 10.43
C GLN A 762 3.15 20.27 10.38
N TYR A 763 4.45 20.01 10.50
CA TYR A 763 5.02 18.68 10.49
C TYR A 763 4.63 17.88 11.74
N ALA A 764 4.63 18.53 12.90
CA ALA A 764 4.37 17.97 14.23
C ALA A 764 5.34 16.81 14.55
N PRO A 765 6.64 17.11 14.76
CA PRO A 765 7.67 16.10 14.97
C PRO A 765 7.50 15.36 16.30
N GLU A 766 8.05 14.14 16.37
CA GLU A 766 8.25 13.43 17.64
C GLU A 766 9.24 14.20 18.53
N HIS A 767 10.44 14.49 17.99
CA HIS A 767 11.47 15.29 18.66
C HIS A 767 11.70 16.62 17.93
N LEU A 768 11.67 17.73 18.67
CA LEU A 768 12.03 19.06 18.17
C LEU A 768 13.28 19.56 18.90
N ILE A 769 14.35 19.87 18.17
CA ILE A 769 15.58 20.42 18.73
C ILE A 769 15.76 21.86 18.27
N LEU A 770 15.98 22.77 19.20
CA LEU A 770 16.15 24.20 18.95
C LEU A 770 17.61 24.60 19.16
N GLN A 771 18.43 24.50 18.10
CA GLN A 771 19.81 24.99 18.06
C GLN A 771 19.85 26.42 17.49
N ILE A 772 19.24 27.36 18.22
CA ILE A 772 19.12 28.76 17.81
C ILE A 772 19.48 29.72 18.94
N GLU A 773 19.78 30.97 18.58
CA GLU A 773 19.85 32.07 19.53
C GLU A 773 18.50 32.26 20.24
N ASN A 774 18.52 32.42 21.56
CA ASN A 774 17.32 32.56 22.40
C ASN A 774 16.31 31.39 22.25
N ALA A 775 16.80 30.15 22.20
CA ALA A 775 15.99 28.94 22.09
C ALA A 775 14.88 28.84 23.16
N GLU A 776 15.13 29.27 24.40
CA GLU A 776 14.11 29.27 25.48
C GLU A 776 12.89 30.13 25.14
N GLY A 777 13.10 31.33 24.59
CA GLY A 777 12.01 32.21 24.18
C GLY A 777 11.21 31.70 22.98
N ALA A 778 11.78 30.78 22.20
CA ALA A 778 11.13 30.20 21.04
C ALA A 778 10.10 29.11 21.40
N VAL A 779 10.15 28.56 22.61
CA VAL A 779 9.26 27.48 23.09
C VAL A 779 7.79 27.89 23.05
N GLU A 780 7.45 29.16 23.32
CA GLU A 780 6.07 29.66 23.27
C GLU A 780 5.42 29.54 21.87
N GLN A 781 6.23 29.44 20.82
CA GLN A 781 5.77 29.28 19.45
C GLN A 781 5.52 27.80 19.06
N VAL A 782 5.96 26.85 19.89
CA VAL A 782 5.75 25.42 19.66
C VAL A 782 4.31 25.06 19.98
N GLN A 783 3.57 24.65 18.96
CA GLN A 783 2.18 24.19 19.05
C GLN A 783 2.09 22.65 19.01
N ASN A 784 2.91 22.00 18.19
CA ASN A 784 2.89 20.55 18.00
C ASN A 784 4.31 19.98 17.99
N ALA A 785 4.69 19.28 19.05
CA ALA A 785 5.88 18.45 19.14
C ALA A 785 5.67 17.40 20.25
N GLY A 786 6.28 16.23 20.11
CA GLY A 786 6.28 15.24 21.19
C GLY A 786 7.09 15.71 22.39
N SER A 787 8.38 15.99 22.16
CA SER A 787 9.32 16.54 23.13
C SER A 787 10.18 17.63 22.49
N VAL A 788 10.61 18.62 23.30
CA VAL A 788 11.38 19.77 22.83
C VAL A 788 12.70 19.84 23.59
N PHE A 789 13.79 19.97 22.84
CA PHE A 789 15.15 20.09 23.33
C PHE A 789 15.68 21.49 23.04
N ILE A 790 16.15 22.18 24.08
CA ILE A 790 16.35 23.62 24.06
C ILE A 790 17.84 23.95 24.15
N GLY A 791 18.40 24.56 23.10
CA GLY A 791 19.77 25.06 23.06
C GLY A 791 20.83 24.00 22.76
N ALA A 792 22.07 24.46 22.58
CA ALA A 792 23.19 23.68 22.04
C ALA A 792 23.69 22.53 22.93
N TRP A 793 23.30 22.47 24.21
CA TRP A 793 23.79 21.48 25.18
C TRP A 793 22.77 20.39 25.50
N THR A 794 21.67 20.35 24.75
CA THR A 794 20.53 19.49 25.03
C THR A 794 20.29 18.56 23.84
N PRO A 795 21.20 17.60 23.56
CA PRO A 795 20.98 16.64 22.47
C PRO A 795 19.79 15.72 22.79
N GLU A 796 19.17 15.13 21.77
CA GLU A 796 18.04 14.19 21.95
C GLU A 796 18.38 13.08 22.96
N SER A 797 19.62 12.58 22.88
CA SER A 797 20.12 11.50 23.74
C SER A 797 19.96 11.77 25.23
N VAL A 798 20.06 13.02 25.72
CA VAL A 798 19.85 13.24 27.16
C VAL A 798 18.40 13.00 27.55
N GLY A 799 17.43 13.31 26.68
CA GLY A 799 16.01 13.01 26.91
C GLY A 799 15.68 11.54 26.81
N ASP A 800 16.31 10.83 25.87
CA ASP A 800 16.10 9.39 25.69
C ASP A 800 16.51 8.55 26.90
N TYR A 801 17.49 9.04 27.66
CA TYR A 801 18.11 8.23 28.69
C TYR A 801 17.93 8.75 30.12
N SER A 802 18.10 10.05 30.39
CA SER A 802 18.40 10.48 31.78
C SER A 802 17.90 11.86 32.23
N ALA A 803 17.53 12.77 31.34
CA ALA A 803 17.07 14.11 31.73
C ALA A 803 15.77 14.06 32.56
N GLY A 804 14.97 13.01 32.38
CA GLY A 804 13.75 12.73 33.14
C GLY A 804 12.46 12.90 32.33
N VAL A 805 12.52 13.60 31.19
CA VAL A 805 11.44 13.60 30.18
C VAL A 805 11.25 12.21 29.59
N ASN A 806 10.08 11.96 29.01
CA ASN A 806 9.72 10.64 28.49
C ASN A 806 9.98 10.54 26.98
N HIS A 807 10.60 9.46 26.53
CA HIS A 807 10.88 9.23 25.11
C HIS A 807 9.86 8.35 24.38
N SER A 808 8.81 7.88 25.07
CA SER A 808 7.69 7.20 24.40
C SER A 808 6.74 8.26 23.88
N LEU A 809 6.96 8.68 22.64
CA LEU A 809 6.40 9.89 22.07
C LEU A 809 5.54 9.61 20.83
N PRO A 810 4.62 10.53 20.49
CA PRO A 810 3.75 10.38 19.32
C PRO A 810 4.51 10.73 18.04
N THR A 811 4.72 9.74 17.18
CA THR A 811 5.29 9.90 15.84
C THR A 811 4.20 10.05 14.77
N TYR A 812 4.57 10.10 13.48
CA TYR A 812 3.63 10.09 12.36
C TYR A 812 2.62 11.25 12.36
N GLY A 813 2.99 12.39 12.96
CA GLY A 813 2.15 13.57 13.10
C GLY A 813 1.09 13.46 14.19
N TYR A 814 1.10 12.38 14.99
CA TYR A 814 0.19 12.22 16.12
C TYR A 814 0.44 13.24 17.23
N ALA A 815 1.59 13.92 17.26
CA ALA A 815 1.86 15.05 18.16
C ALA A 815 0.83 16.20 18.05
N LYS A 816 0.01 16.23 16.98
CA LYS A 816 -1.13 17.18 16.86
C LYS A 816 -2.29 16.88 17.81
N GLN A 817 -2.37 15.68 18.37
CA GLN A 817 -3.53 15.23 19.14
C GLN A 817 -3.20 14.28 20.31
N TYR A 818 -1.97 13.76 20.36
CA TYR A 818 -1.45 12.95 21.46
C TYR A 818 -0.30 13.68 22.14
N SER A 819 -0.16 13.46 23.44
CA SER A 819 1.05 13.81 24.20
C SER A 819 1.96 12.60 24.29
N GLY A 820 3.25 12.83 24.57
CA GLY A 820 4.15 11.79 25.07
C GLY A 820 3.61 11.11 26.32
N VAL A 821 4.08 9.89 26.57
CA VAL A 821 3.78 9.18 27.82
C VAL A 821 4.19 10.06 29.00
N ASN A 822 3.28 10.25 29.94
CA ASN A 822 3.45 11.08 31.13
C ASN A 822 2.66 10.48 32.30
N LEU A 823 2.68 11.12 33.47
CA LEU A 823 1.97 10.61 34.64
C LEU A 823 0.46 10.44 34.35
N GLY A 824 -0.15 11.38 33.64
CA GLY A 824 -1.55 11.33 33.22
C GLY A 824 -1.89 10.13 32.34
N SER A 825 -0.93 9.58 31.59
CA SER A 825 -1.12 8.36 30.80
C SER A 825 -1.51 7.15 31.66
N PHE A 826 -1.17 7.17 32.95
CA PHE A 826 -1.43 6.12 33.93
C PHE A 826 -2.57 6.46 34.91
N LEU A 827 -3.23 7.61 34.74
CA LEU A 827 -4.28 8.10 35.61
C LEU A 827 -5.64 8.16 34.90
N LYS A 828 -6.70 8.14 35.71
CA LYS A 828 -8.07 8.48 35.33
C LYS A 828 -8.50 9.68 36.16
N HIS A 829 -9.18 10.63 35.54
CA HIS A 829 -9.82 11.74 36.25
C HIS A 829 -11.30 11.45 36.43
N ILE A 830 -11.74 11.33 37.67
CA ILE A 830 -13.13 11.03 38.02
C ILE A 830 -13.75 12.32 38.54
N THR A 831 -14.94 12.67 38.03
CA THR A 831 -15.72 13.79 38.51
C THR A 831 -16.78 13.35 39.52
N SER A 832 -17.13 14.22 40.45
CA SER A 832 -18.25 14.04 41.36
C SER A 832 -18.98 15.35 41.58
N SER A 833 -20.27 15.25 41.89
CA SER A 833 -21.08 16.38 42.32
C SER A 833 -21.78 16.06 43.64
N ASN A 834 -21.86 17.05 44.52
CA ASN A 834 -22.56 16.99 45.79
C ASN A 834 -23.47 18.21 45.90
N LEU A 835 -24.77 17.96 46.11
CA LEU A 835 -25.77 19.00 46.21
C LEU A 835 -26.38 18.99 47.61
N THR A 836 -26.48 20.17 48.19
CA THR A 836 -27.35 20.41 49.35
C THR A 836 -28.82 20.41 48.90
N ALA A 837 -29.75 20.32 49.86
CA ALA A 837 -31.18 20.43 49.57
C ALA A 837 -31.53 21.76 48.87
N GLU A 838 -30.95 22.87 49.33
CA GLU A 838 -31.17 24.20 48.72
C GLU A 838 -30.55 24.30 47.33
N GLY A 839 -29.37 23.72 47.11
CA GLY A 839 -28.76 23.62 45.78
C GLY A 839 -29.64 22.85 44.79
N LEU A 840 -30.23 21.73 45.22
CA LEU A 840 -31.15 20.96 44.37
C LEU A 840 -32.45 21.74 44.07
N LYS A 841 -33.03 22.43 45.05
CA LYS A 841 -34.20 23.30 44.83
C LYS A 841 -33.89 24.40 43.81
N GLY A 842 -32.71 25.02 43.90
CA GLY A 842 -32.25 26.04 42.96
C GLY A 842 -32.13 25.53 41.52
N LEU A 843 -31.75 24.26 41.32
CA LEU A 843 -31.62 23.63 40.01
C LEU A 843 -32.89 22.95 39.48
N ALA A 844 -33.87 22.70 40.34
CA ALA A 844 -34.97 21.78 40.05
C ALA A 844 -35.69 22.12 38.75
N LYS A 845 -36.16 23.37 38.63
CA LYS A 845 -36.90 23.84 37.44
C LYS A 845 -36.06 23.74 36.17
N THR A 846 -34.77 24.05 36.25
CA THR A 846 -33.84 23.99 35.12
C THR A 846 -33.72 22.55 34.62
N VAL A 847 -33.41 21.61 35.52
CA VAL A 847 -33.22 20.20 35.14
C VAL A 847 -34.53 19.58 34.65
N GLU A 848 -35.66 19.84 35.32
CA GLU A 848 -36.96 19.32 34.91
C GLU A 848 -37.40 19.83 33.53
N GLN A 849 -37.13 21.10 33.23
CA GLN A 849 -37.45 21.69 31.93
C GLN A 849 -36.58 21.08 30.83
N LEU A 850 -35.26 20.97 31.04
CA LEU A 850 -34.35 20.37 30.07
C LEU A 850 -34.67 18.89 29.82
N ALA A 851 -34.88 18.12 30.88
CA ALA A 851 -35.30 16.71 30.77
C ALA A 851 -36.66 16.57 30.08
N GLY A 852 -37.57 17.54 30.27
CA GLY A 852 -38.85 17.60 29.56
C GLY A 852 -38.70 17.86 28.06
N VAL A 853 -37.80 18.77 27.66
CA VAL A 853 -37.47 19.05 26.26
C VAL A 853 -36.86 17.82 25.58
N GLU A 854 -36.01 17.08 26.29
CA GLU A 854 -35.40 15.83 25.80
C GLU A 854 -36.34 14.62 25.84
N GLY A 855 -37.54 14.75 26.44
CA GLY A 855 -38.49 13.64 26.59
C GLY A 855 -38.06 12.57 27.60
N LEU A 856 -37.13 12.89 28.52
CA LEU A 856 -36.56 11.96 29.50
C LEU A 856 -37.30 12.03 30.85
N GLU A 857 -38.54 11.55 30.87
CA GLU A 857 -39.44 11.70 32.03
C GLU A 857 -38.89 11.08 33.33
N ALA A 858 -38.14 9.99 33.26
CA ALA A 858 -37.51 9.39 34.45
C ALA A 858 -36.46 10.33 35.09
N HIS A 859 -35.69 11.06 34.27
CA HIS A 859 -34.69 12.03 34.75
C HIS A 859 -35.38 13.21 35.43
N LYS A 860 -36.45 13.73 34.82
CA LYS A 860 -37.30 14.77 35.40
C LYS A 860 -37.86 14.34 36.76
N ARG A 861 -38.50 13.17 36.82
CA ARG A 861 -39.10 12.63 38.05
C ARG A 861 -38.10 12.41 39.18
N ALA A 862 -36.85 12.04 38.85
CA ALA A 862 -35.81 11.88 39.85
C ALA A 862 -35.55 13.17 40.65
N VAL A 863 -35.71 14.33 40.01
CA VAL A 863 -35.64 15.65 40.66
C VAL A 863 -36.94 15.96 41.39
N SER A 864 -38.08 15.85 40.71
CA SER A 864 -39.39 16.25 41.26
C SER A 864 -39.73 15.52 42.56
N ILE A 865 -39.44 14.22 42.66
CA ILE A 865 -39.70 13.43 43.87
C ILE A 865 -38.87 13.93 45.06
N ARG A 866 -37.61 14.29 44.84
CA ARG A 866 -36.73 14.81 45.91
C ARG A 866 -37.20 16.19 46.39
N VAL A 867 -37.59 17.06 45.45
CA VAL A 867 -38.15 18.38 45.78
C VAL A 867 -39.45 18.23 46.55
N ALA A 868 -40.34 17.33 46.13
CA ALA A 868 -41.59 17.05 46.82
C ALA A 868 -41.39 16.49 48.24
N HIS A 869 -40.32 15.72 48.48
CA HIS A 869 -39.99 15.21 49.82
C HIS A 869 -39.46 16.29 50.77
N MET A 870 -38.94 17.40 50.25
CA MET A 870 -38.44 18.54 51.04
C MET A 870 -39.56 19.53 51.41
N GLN A 871 -40.75 19.32 50.88
CA GLN A 871 -41.98 20.07 51.17
C GLN A 871 -42.80 19.30 52.21
#